data_AF-A0AA48HND5-F1
#
_entry.id   AF-A0AA48HND5-F1
#
_cell.length_a   1.000
_cell.length_b   1.000
_cell.length_c   1.000
_cell.angle_alpha   90.00
_cell.angle_beta   90.00
_cell.angle_gamma   90.00
#
_symmetry.space_group_name_H-M   'P 1'
#
loop_
_entity.id
_entity.type
_entity.pdbx_description
1 polymer ?
#
loop_
_entity_poly.entity_id
_entity_poly.type
_entity_poly.pdbx_seq_one_letter_code
_entity_poly.pdbx_strand_id
1 'polypeptide(L)'
;MKLIPYISALLLLSACGGSGGGSTSTPPVQNPPPVTPVSLSIEGDTEVSTQQSVALIAMLDTDGASYSYSWQQVSGDPINLLTTDSQVLSFDAPAAGEYGFQVNVSDATGATLFSETQTLTVSAEEASATVRLDHAVSETAKVSLRADALPEQSITSISWQQIAGVNVPQSNFSESSDENFLFFDAPSVSSDQLLQFRATMTLDNGENISDDVYVLVKNVTSSEDGFFPDSAGRIITTEMRPYNANSPYAQALENCVYNNTVSNSCRFSTLPLIGQETLNPGIDDIMDRVYVSHQWMGDRLKDYLENSVAAEDMLALFRGVTAIVISYEVRPSFYWVATGAIYLDANNFWVTPQERDTLNDQPDFRSAFGNDLQFFMPWRYVKDGESYLSRANYPQSQRLSRSFADVEADITWLLYHELAHANDFFPPDRWASIPLSSDPISYFNLMPADSSSFSQLYPLNSEELRALAQVSFAGETATTAQRNTTDQQAADLFSQDNAAMYYSYLTVREDYATLFERFMMAYRFGAEADTAVMKVVSDNPDLLVTWGQRSRISDNKLTSRTRQVVRNIYPSIDVDAIQPTLPEAKLMVSGASWQENLMLPGERAGKSSGMVDAKDPLSQGVMPDYMLHYQHQGRPELKSKD
;
A
#
# COMPACT_ATOMS: atom_id res chain seq x y z
N MET A 1 36.76 -68.78 -11.82
CA MET A 1 37.29 -69.39 -10.58
C MET A 1 36.30 -69.10 -9.46
N LYS A 2 35.57 -70.14 -9.01
CA LYS A 2 34.87 -70.35 -7.72
C LYS A 2 33.87 -69.27 -7.23
N LEU A 3 32.66 -69.51 -6.69
CA LEU A 3 31.73 -70.63 -6.33
C LEU A 3 30.49 -69.86 -5.77
N ILE A 4 29.25 -69.89 -6.30
CA ILE A 4 28.07 -70.75 -5.99
C ILE A 4 27.99 -71.20 -4.50
N PRO A 5 26.82 -71.17 -3.77
CA PRO A 5 25.47 -71.53 -4.25
C PRO A 5 24.21 -70.75 -3.77
N TYR A 6 23.14 -71.09 -4.50
CA TYR A 6 21.69 -70.97 -4.29
C TYR A 6 21.11 -71.94 -3.22
N ILE A 7 19.78 -71.81 -2.98
CA ILE A 7 18.73 -72.83 -2.66
C ILE A 7 18.03 -72.49 -1.33
N SER A 8 16.84 -71.85 -1.31
CA SER A 8 15.46 -72.40 -1.47
C SER A 8 15.12 -73.61 -0.60
N ALA A 9 14.09 -73.53 0.27
CA ALA A 9 13.00 -74.52 0.38
C ALA A 9 12.22 -74.52 1.72
N LEU A 10 10.89 -74.50 1.54
CA LEU A 10 9.83 -75.27 2.21
C LEU A 10 9.34 -75.00 3.66
N LEU A 11 8.06 -74.60 3.68
CA LEU A 11 6.94 -75.01 4.54
C LEU A 11 7.12 -76.24 5.44
N LEU A 12 6.63 -76.14 6.68
CA LEU A 12 5.85 -77.19 7.37
C LEU A 12 4.95 -76.58 8.47
N LEU A 13 3.68 -76.98 8.47
CA LEU A 13 2.69 -76.81 9.54
C LEU A 13 2.92 -77.84 10.66
N SER A 14 2.72 -77.46 11.92
CA SER A 14 2.10 -78.34 12.93
C SER A 14 1.70 -77.58 14.20
N ALA A 15 0.45 -77.77 14.60
CA ALA A 15 -0.12 -77.35 15.87
C ALA A 15 0.29 -78.30 17.01
N CYS A 16 0.38 -77.76 18.24
CA CYS A 16 0.10 -78.44 19.51
C CYS A 16 -0.03 -77.33 20.58
N GLY A 17 -1.18 -77.16 21.26
CA GLY A 17 -1.39 -77.62 22.64
C GLY A 17 -0.47 -76.87 23.61
N GLY A 18 -0.89 -75.99 24.52
CA GLY A 18 -2.06 -75.96 25.37
C GLY A 18 -1.59 -75.61 26.79
N SER A 19 -2.40 -74.81 27.50
CA SER A 19 -2.43 -74.61 28.97
C SER A 19 -1.31 -73.82 29.67
N GLY A 20 -1.71 -72.72 30.34
CA GLY A 20 -1.13 -72.31 31.63
C GLY A 20 -1.04 -70.80 31.83
N GLY A 21 -1.90 -70.25 32.70
CA GLY A 21 -2.05 -68.82 32.94
C GLY A 21 -0.86 -68.10 33.60
N GLY A 22 -0.83 -66.79 33.42
CA GLY A 22 0.10 -65.88 34.07
C GLY A 22 -0.07 -64.47 33.53
N SER A 23 -0.84 -63.65 34.23
CA SER A 23 -1.21 -62.29 33.90
C SER A 23 0.02 -61.38 33.72
N THR A 24 0.15 -60.73 32.56
CA THR A 24 0.91 -59.50 32.41
C THR A 24 0.02 -58.45 31.77
N SER A 25 -0.20 -57.37 32.53
CA SER A 25 -1.00 -56.20 32.16
C SER A 25 -0.49 -55.56 30.87
N THR A 26 -1.34 -55.50 29.85
CA THR A 26 -1.19 -54.53 28.75
C THR A 26 -1.19 -53.12 29.34
N PRO A 27 -0.23 -52.25 28.97
CA PRO A 27 -0.29 -50.84 29.33
C PRO A 27 -1.62 -50.27 28.81
N PRO A 28 -2.32 -49.40 29.57
CA PRO A 28 -3.48 -48.72 29.03
C PRO A 28 -3.04 -47.94 27.80
N VAL A 29 -3.81 -48.06 26.72
CA VAL A 29 -3.77 -47.10 25.61
C VAL A 29 -3.97 -45.73 26.26
N GLN A 30 -2.91 -44.90 26.29
CA GLN A 30 -3.10 -43.50 26.60
C GLN A 30 -3.94 -42.94 25.47
N ASN A 31 -5.18 -42.55 25.79
CA ASN A 31 -5.90 -41.61 24.95
C ASN A 31 -4.96 -40.42 24.71
N PRO A 32 -4.89 -39.87 23.48
CA PRO A 32 -4.23 -38.59 23.29
C PRO A 32 -4.75 -37.61 24.35
N PRO A 33 -3.90 -36.71 24.88
CA PRO A 33 -4.36 -35.70 25.83
C PRO A 33 -5.60 -35.01 25.25
N PRO A 34 -6.61 -34.68 26.08
CA PRO A 34 -7.75 -33.91 25.62
C PRO A 34 -7.22 -32.68 24.89
N VAL A 35 -7.57 -32.52 23.62
CA VAL A 35 -7.39 -31.25 22.92
C VAL A 35 -8.11 -30.23 23.80
N THR A 36 -7.40 -29.23 24.28
CA THR A 36 -7.98 -28.14 25.06
C THR A 36 -9.23 -27.63 24.34
N PRO A 37 -10.36 -27.43 25.03
CA PRO A 37 -11.53 -26.87 24.37
C PRO A 37 -11.14 -25.48 23.88
N VAL A 38 -11.11 -25.33 22.56
CA VAL A 38 -10.99 -24.03 21.90
C VAL A 38 -12.15 -23.16 22.42
N SER A 39 -11.83 -22.11 23.18
CA SER A 39 -12.80 -21.13 23.66
C SER A 39 -12.59 -19.82 22.93
N LEU A 40 -13.69 -19.20 22.51
CA LEU A 40 -13.71 -17.83 22.00
C LEU A 40 -14.01 -16.89 23.17
N SER A 41 -13.24 -15.81 23.28
CA SER A 41 -13.51 -14.70 24.20
C SER A 41 -13.38 -13.37 23.48
N ILE A 42 -14.12 -12.36 23.95
CA ILE A 42 -13.96 -10.99 23.48
C ILE A 42 -13.18 -10.22 24.56
N GLU A 43 -12.03 -9.67 24.17
CA GLU A 43 -11.20 -8.77 24.97
C GLU A 43 -11.29 -7.34 24.44
N GLY A 44 -10.67 -6.38 25.15
CA GLY A 44 -10.67 -4.97 24.79
C GLY A 44 -11.61 -4.13 25.68
N ASP A 45 -12.26 -3.14 25.08
CA ASP A 45 -13.02 -2.14 25.80
C ASP A 45 -14.40 -2.62 26.23
N THR A 46 -14.81 -2.20 27.43
CA THR A 46 -16.15 -2.47 27.97
C THR A 46 -16.89 -1.19 28.36
N GLU A 47 -16.14 -0.13 28.66
CA GLU A 47 -16.64 1.22 28.96
C GLU A 47 -15.70 2.25 28.33
N VAL A 48 -16.25 3.22 27.59
CA VAL A 48 -15.48 4.31 26.95
C VAL A 48 -16.25 5.64 27.01
N SER A 49 -15.57 6.73 26.69
CA SER A 49 -16.20 8.04 26.49
C SER A 49 -16.67 8.24 25.04
N THR A 50 -17.60 9.16 24.83
CA THR A 50 -18.01 9.57 23.47
C THR A 50 -16.79 10.13 22.72
N GLN A 51 -16.67 9.80 21.42
CA GLN A 51 -15.54 10.11 20.52
C GLN A 51 -14.22 9.35 20.76
N GLN A 52 -14.15 8.49 21.78
CA GLN A 52 -12.98 7.63 21.99
C GLN A 52 -12.96 6.49 20.95
N SER A 53 -11.76 6.08 20.52
CA SER A 53 -11.55 4.83 19.79
C SER A 53 -11.95 3.64 20.66
N VAL A 54 -12.46 2.59 20.03
CA VAL A 54 -12.89 1.34 20.68
C VAL A 54 -12.20 0.18 20.00
N ALA A 55 -11.78 -0.80 20.78
CA ALA A 55 -11.32 -2.10 20.30
C ALA A 55 -12.13 -3.25 20.93
N LEU A 56 -12.70 -4.12 20.11
CA LEU A 56 -13.21 -5.43 20.52
C LEU A 56 -12.41 -6.52 19.81
N ILE A 57 -11.77 -7.39 20.58
CA ILE A 57 -10.81 -8.38 20.07
C ILE A 57 -11.33 -9.80 20.30
N ALA A 58 -11.57 -10.54 19.22
CA ALA A 58 -11.91 -11.95 19.27
C ALA A 58 -10.65 -12.79 19.47
N MET A 59 -10.45 -13.25 20.71
CA MET A 59 -9.37 -14.14 21.09
C MET A 59 -9.82 -15.59 21.00
N LEU A 60 -9.08 -16.39 20.24
CA LEU A 60 -9.31 -17.81 20.05
C LEU A 60 -8.05 -18.57 20.43
N ASP A 61 -8.18 -19.60 21.29
CA ASP A 61 -7.08 -20.54 21.54
C ASP A 61 -6.92 -21.44 20.32
N THR A 62 -6.10 -21.01 19.34
CA THR A 62 -6.02 -21.68 18.04
C THR A 62 -5.10 -22.91 18.09
N ASP A 63 -5.44 -23.89 17.26
CA ASP A 63 -4.60 -25.05 16.95
C ASP A 63 -3.65 -24.78 15.77
N GLY A 64 -3.53 -23.52 15.34
CA GLY A 64 -2.80 -23.12 14.14
C GLY A 64 -3.62 -23.17 12.84
N ALA A 65 -4.93 -23.45 12.89
CA ALA A 65 -5.81 -23.33 11.73
C ALA A 65 -6.18 -21.87 11.40
N SER A 66 -6.47 -21.60 10.13
CA SER A 66 -7.00 -20.31 9.68
C SER A 66 -8.51 -20.24 9.86
N TYR A 67 -8.99 -19.17 10.49
CA TYR A 67 -10.40 -18.90 10.75
C TYR A 67 -10.84 -17.59 10.09
N SER A 68 -12.13 -17.51 9.77
CA SER A 68 -12.77 -16.28 9.32
C SER A 68 -13.62 -15.70 10.45
N TYR A 69 -13.65 -14.38 10.55
CA TYR A 69 -14.36 -13.63 11.57
C TYR A 69 -15.43 -12.78 10.91
N SER A 70 -16.58 -12.61 11.57
CA SER A 70 -17.64 -11.73 11.12
C SER A 70 -18.33 -11.09 12.32
N TRP A 71 -18.13 -9.78 12.46
CA TRP A 71 -18.72 -8.95 13.48
C TRP A 71 -20.02 -8.32 13.00
N GLN A 72 -20.99 -8.25 13.91
CA GLN A 72 -22.26 -7.59 13.68
C GLN A 72 -22.66 -6.79 14.93
N GLN A 73 -23.11 -5.56 14.73
CA GLN A 73 -23.82 -4.82 15.78
C GLN A 73 -25.24 -5.39 15.93
N VAL A 74 -25.61 -5.77 17.15
CA VAL A 74 -26.91 -6.39 17.49
C VAL A 74 -27.83 -5.48 18.31
N SER A 75 -27.29 -4.41 18.93
CA SER A 75 -28.07 -3.39 19.64
C SER A 75 -27.35 -2.03 19.72
N GLY A 76 -28.09 -0.99 20.11
CA GLY A 76 -27.60 0.39 20.16
C GLY A 76 -27.83 1.15 18.85
N ASP A 77 -27.37 2.40 18.80
CA ASP A 77 -27.48 3.24 17.60
C ASP A 77 -26.51 2.74 16.51
N PRO A 78 -26.90 2.70 15.22
CA PRO A 78 -26.07 2.12 14.17
C PRO A 78 -24.70 2.79 14.03
N ILE A 79 -23.64 1.98 14.02
CA ILE A 79 -22.26 2.40 13.76
C ILE A 79 -21.81 1.91 12.38
N ASN A 80 -21.10 2.74 11.63
CA ASN A 80 -20.43 2.31 10.40
C ASN A 80 -19.13 1.56 10.73
N LEU A 81 -19.19 0.24 10.74
CA LEU A 81 -18.06 -0.63 11.07
C LEU A 81 -17.25 -0.96 9.80
N LEU A 82 -15.93 -0.75 9.83
CA LEU A 82 -15.05 -0.95 8.67
C LEU A 82 -14.16 -2.21 8.76
N THR A 83 -14.05 -2.80 9.95
CA THR A 83 -13.17 -3.96 10.24
C THR A 83 -13.97 -5.20 10.67
N THR A 84 -15.19 -5.37 10.14
CA THR A 84 -16.10 -6.44 10.56
C THR A 84 -15.60 -7.85 10.30
N ASP A 85 -14.65 -8.01 9.39
CA ASP A 85 -14.17 -9.32 8.97
C ASP A 85 -12.75 -9.63 9.51
N SER A 86 -12.38 -9.00 10.62
CA SER A 86 -11.10 -9.17 11.32
C SER A 86 -11.30 -9.72 12.73
N GLN A 87 -10.21 -10.19 13.36
CA GLN A 87 -10.21 -10.48 14.79
C GLN A 87 -10.38 -9.22 15.64
N VAL A 88 -9.93 -8.08 15.15
CA VAL A 88 -10.05 -6.80 15.85
C VAL A 88 -11.12 -5.95 15.16
N LEU A 89 -12.22 -5.72 15.85
CA LEU A 89 -13.22 -4.72 15.48
C LEU A 89 -12.83 -3.38 16.12
N SER A 90 -12.73 -2.33 15.31
CA SER A 90 -12.37 -0.99 15.77
C SER A 90 -13.28 0.07 15.16
N PHE A 91 -13.65 1.07 15.96
CA PHE A 91 -14.50 2.19 15.58
C PHE A 91 -14.43 3.33 16.62
N ASP A 92 -14.87 4.52 16.24
CA ASP A 92 -15.09 5.62 17.21
C ASP A 92 -16.48 5.51 17.82
N ALA A 93 -16.59 5.63 19.15
CA ALA A 93 -17.86 5.66 19.85
C ALA A 93 -18.64 6.95 19.50
N PRO A 94 -19.76 6.89 18.73
CA PRO A 94 -20.34 8.11 18.15
C PRO A 94 -21.20 8.90 19.13
N ALA A 95 -21.80 8.23 20.12
CA ALA A 95 -22.70 8.84 21.09
C ALA A 95 -22.82 7.96 22.35
N ALA A 96 -23.20 8.59 23.47
CA ALA A 96 -23.49 7.89 24.72
C ALA A 96 -24.63 6.88 24.58
N GLY A 97 -24.47 5.70 25.20
CA GLY A 97 -25.46 4.63 25.14
C GLY A 97 -24.86 3.25 25.42
N GLU A 98 -25.70 2.22 25.32
CA GLU A 98 -25.26 0.82 25.36
C GLU A 98 -25.31 0.23 23.94
N TYR A 99 -24.20 -0.40 23.54
CA TYR A 99 -24.03 -1.03 22.24
C TYR A 99 -23.75 -2.52 22.42
N GLY A 100 -24.33 -3.34 21.55
CA GLY A 100 -24.12 -4.79 21.59
C GLY A 100 -23.49 -5.26 20.29
N PHE A 101 -22.48 -6.10 20.40
CA PHE A 101 -21.76 -6.68 19.26
C PHE A 101 -21.72 -8.20 19.37
N GLN A 102 -21.79 -8.87 18.24
CA GLN A 102 -21.63 -10.31 18.11
C GLN A 102 -20.51 -10.61 17.12
N VAL A 103 -19.63 -11.54 17.45
CA VAL A 103 -18.65 -12.12 16.52
C VAL A 103 -19.00 -13.57 16.25
N ASN A 104 -18.99 -13.95 14.96
CA ASN A 104 -19.08 -15.33 14.52
C ASN A 104 -17.73 -15.75 13.94
N VAL A 105 -17.23 -16.92 14.34
CA VAL A 105 -15.97 -17.48 13.86
C VAL A 105 -16.25 -18.75 13.07
N SER A 106 -15.81 -18.80 11.83
CA SER A 106 -16.07 -19.92 10.92
C SER A 106 -14.78 -20.55 10.39
N ASP A 107 -14.84 -21.86 10.12
CA ASP A 107 -13.73 -22.60 9.52
C ASP A 107 -13.60 -22.33 8.00
N ALA A 108 -12.59 -22.96 7.37
CA ALA A 108 -12.36 -22.88 5.93
C ALA A 108 -13.49 -23.45 5.06
N THR A 109 -14.45 -24.18 5.63
CA THR A 109 -15.65 -24.66 4.92
C THR A 109 -16.80 -23.65 4.98
N GLY A 110 -16.62 -22.56 5.74
CA GLY A 110 -17.65 -21.55 6.01
C GLY A 110 -18.62 -21.96 7.12
N ALA A 111 -18.34 -23.04 7.85
CA ALA A 111 -19.18 -23.45 8.97
C ALA A 111 -18.85 -22.62 10.21
N THR A 112 -19.84 -21.93 10.78
CA THR A 112 -19.67 -21.21 12.05
C THR A 112 -19.46 -22.19 13.19
N LEU A 113 -18.32 -22.08 13.85
CA LEU A 113 -17.90 -22.93 14.97
C LEU A 113 -18.17 -22.25 16.32
N PHE A 114 -17.97 -20.95 16.40
CA PHE A 114 -18.08 -20.18 17.63
C PHE A 114 -18.88 -18.89 17.39
N SER A 115 -19.57 -18.43 18.43
CA SER A 115 -20.31 -17.19 18.44
C SER A 115 -20.29 -16.61 19.84
N GLU A 116 -19.89 -15.34 19.99
CA GLU A 116 -19.85 -14.64 21.26
C GLU A 116 -20.37 -13.22 21.14
N THR A 117 -20.90 -12.68 22.25
CA THR A 117 -21.48 -11.34 22.31
C THR A 117 -20.84 -10.48 23.38
N GLN A 118 -20.60 -9.20 23.09
CA GLN A 118 -20.06 -8.21 24.02
C GLN A 118 -20.97 -6.98 24.08
N THR A 119 -21.16 -6.44 25.28
CA THR A 119 -21.80 -5.13 25.50
C THR A 119 -20.73 -4.08 25.78
N LEU A 120 -20.86 -2.92 25.13
CA LEU A 120 -20.05 -1.73 25.36
C LEU A 120 -20.93 -0.62 25.93
N THR A 121 -20.47 0.02 27.00
CA THR A 121 -21.12 1.21 27.56
C THR A 121 -20.35 2.46 27.14
N VAL A 122 -21.02 3.40 26.49
CA VAL A 122 -20.43 4.69 26.10
C VAL A 122 -21.00 5.79 27.01
N SER A 123 -20.12 6.46 27.73
CA SER A 123 -20.46 7.56 28.62
C SER A 123 -20.78 8.84 27.84
N ALA A 124 -21.52 9.76 28.47
CA ALA A 124 -21.81 11.08 27.91
C ALA A 124 -20.66 12.08 28.07
N GLU A 125 -19.56 11.69 28.72
CA GLU A 125 -18.32 12.45 28.74
C GLU A 125 -17.67 12.33 27.35
N GLU A 126 -17.23 13.44 26.79
CA GLU A 126 -16.49 13.44 25.53
C GLU A 126 -15.00 13.30 25.84
N ALA A 127 -14.31 12.42 25.12
CA ALA A 127 -12.87 12.33 25.21
C ALA A 127 -12.21 13.65 24.74
N SER A 128 -11.13 14.07 25.40
CA SER A 128 -10.34 15.24 24.99
C SER A 128 -9.24 14.90 23.97
N ALA A 129 -8.80 13.65 23.95
CA ALA A 129 -7.95 13.06 22.90
C ALA A 129 -8.18 11.55 22.88
N THR A 130 -7.72 10.90 21.82
CA THR A 130 -7.82 9.44 21.69
C THR A 130 -6.63 8.87 20.94
N VAL A 131 -6.23 7.66 21.32
CA VAL A 131 -5.24 6.85 20.62
C VAL A 131 -5.95 5.97 19.60
N ARG A 132 -5.32 5.80 18.44
CA ARG A 132 -5.93 5.17 17.27
C ARG A 132 -5.06 4.09 16.65
N LEU A 133 -5.77 3.37 15.77
CA LEU A 133 -5.37 2.18 15.04
C LEU A 133 -5.27 0.94 15.93
N ASP A 134 -6.38 0.58 16.57
CA ASP A 134 -6.58 -0.78 17.07
C ASP A 134 -6.70 -1.74 15.88
N HIS A 135 -5.81 -2.71 15.78
CA HIS A 135 -5.78 -3.60 14.62
C HIS A 135 -5.08 -4.94 14.88
N ALA A 136 -5.29 -5.87 13.96
CA ALA A 136 -4.49 -7.09 13.84
C ALA A 136 -3.32 -6.87 12.88
N VAL A 137 -2.17 -7.44 13.23
CA VAL A 137 -0.95 -7.38 12.42
C VAL A 137 -0.24 -8.72 12.46
N SER A 138 0.43 -9.09 11.37
CA SER A 138 1.33 -10.25 11.38
C SER A 138 2.53 -10.00 12.29
N GLU A 139 3.10 -11.06 12.88
CA GLU A 139 4.39 -10.94 13.56
C GLU A 139 5.46 -10.32 12.63
N THR A 140 6.42 -9.59 13.20
CA THR A 140 7.49 -8.82 12.50
C THR A 140 7.02 -7.73 11.53
N ALA A 141 5.72 -7.58 11.29
CA ALA A 141 5.22 -6.50 10.45
C ALA A 141 5.29 -5.15 11.17
N LYS A 142 5.09 -4.08 10.40
CA LYS A 142 5.28 -2.71 10.84
C LYS A 142 4.00 -2.18 11.47
N VAL A 143 4.13 -1.55 12.63
CA VAL A 143 3.01 -1.00 13.40
C VAL A 143 3.15 0.52 13.50
N SER A 144 2.03 1.22 13.31
CA SER A 144 1.88 2.65 13.58
C SER A 144 0.72 2.87 14.53
N LEU A 145 0.92 3.64 15.59
CA LEU A 145 -0.12 4.10 16.49
C LEU A 145 -0.05 5.61 16.54
N ARG A 146 -1.19 6.29 16.72
CA ARG A 146 -1.20 7.75 16.85
C ARG A 146 -2.17 8.22 17.89
N ALA A 147 -1.91 9.40 18.44
CA ALA A 147 -2.86 10.09 19.28
C ALA A 147 -3.39 11.36 18.61
N ASP A 148 -4.72 11.49 18.53
CA ASP A 148 -5.40 12.65 18.00
C ASP A 148 -6.04 13.44 19.15
N ALA A 149 -5.71 14.73 19.26
CA ALA A 149 -6.52 15.65 20.07
C ALA A 149 -7.91 15.81 19.43
N LEU A 150 -8.95 15.82 20.27
CA LEU A 150 -10.31 16.10 19.80
C LEU A 150 -10.53 17.62 19.74
N PRO A 151 -11.56 18.10 19.00
CA PRO A 151 -11.65 19.51 18.60
C PRO A 151 -11.47 20.51 19.75
N GLU A 152 -10.81 21.63 19.46
CA GLU A 152 -10.49 22.73 20.39
C GLU A 152 -9.31 22.50 21.37
N GLN A 153 -8.59 21.38 21.26
CA GLN A 153 -7.39 21.11 22.06
C GLN A 153 -6.19 20.71 21.21
N SER A 154 -4.98 20.84 21.77
CA SER A 154 -3.75 20.33 21.16
C SER A 154 -2.91 19.55 22.18
N ILE A 155 -2.26 18.48 21.72
CA ILE A 155 -1.31 17.71 22.52
C ILE A 155 0.01 18.46 22.53
N THR A 156 0.49 18.82 23.72
CA THR A 156 1.78 19.51 23.94
C THR A 156 2.92 18.56 24.28
N SER A 157 2.61 17.40 24.84
CA SER A 157 3.56 16.30 25.01
C SER A 157 2.83 14.97 25.11
N ILE A 158 3.48 13.91 24.64
CA ILE A 158 3.00 12.54 24.71
C ILE A 158 4.11 11.62 25.22
N SER A 159 3.72 10.58 25.95
CA SER A 159 4.63 9.49 26.34
C SER A 159 3.92 8.15 26.16
N TRP A 160 4.63 7.19 25.58
CA TRP A 160 4.11 5.86 25.28
C TRP A 160 4.67 4.82 26.24
N GLN A 161 3.80 3.90 26.69
CA GLN A 161 4.18 2.78 27.53
C GLN A 161 3.47 1.51 27.09
N GLN A 162 4.22 0.42 26.89
CA GLN A 162 3.60 -0.90 26.78
C GLN A 162 3.12 -1.36 28.17
N ILE A 163 1.85 -1.73 28.27
CA ILE A 163 1.17 -2.15 29.51
C ILE A 163 1.10 -3.67 29.62
N ALA A 164 0.80 -4.34 28.51
CA ALA A 164 0.61 -5.79 28.48
C ALA A 164 1.09 -6.42 27.16
N GLY A 165 1.18 -7.76 27.17
CA GLY A 165 1.60 -8.57 26.03
C GLY A 165 3.10 -8.87 26.00
N VAL A 166 3.55 -9.45 24.88
CA VAL A 166 4.96 -9.77 24.64
C VAL A 166 5.79 -8.48 24.58
N ASN A 167 6.86 -8.41 25.36
CA ASN A 167 7.67 -7.21 25.50
C ASN A 167 8.29 -6.76 24.16
N VAL A 168 7.93 -5.57 23.70
CA VAL A 168 8.62 -4.81 22.66
C VAL A 168 9.62 -3.88 23.34
N PRO A 169 10.94 -4.06 23.16
CA PRO A 169 11.92 -3.20 23.79
C PRO A 169 11.69 -1.73 23.42
N GLN A 170 11.68 -0.83 24.40
CA GLN A 170 11.49 0.61 24.17
C GLN A 170 12.55 1.21 23.22
N SER A 171 13.74 0.59 23.13
CA SER A 171 14.77 0.97 22.15
C SER A 171 14.34 0.80 20.68
N ASN A 172 13.27 0.04 20.43
CA ASN A 172 12.70 -0.20 19.10
C ASN A 172 11.56 0.77 18.79
N PHE A 173 11.17 1.64 19.73
CA PHE A 173 10.17 2.66 19.49
C PHE A 173 10.81 3.80 18.69
N SER A 174 10.12 4.22 17.63
CA SER A 174 10.39 5.45 16.91
C SER A 174 9.20 6.37 17.10
N GLU A 175 9.38 7.42 17.90
CA GLU A 175 8.32 8.38 18.23
C GLU A 175 8.47 9.63 17.37
N SER A 176 7.37 10.09 16.76
CA SER A 176 7.28 11.40 16.11
C SER A 176 6.53 12.34 17.06
N SER A 177 7.25 13.19 17.79
CA SER A 177 6.64 14.09 18.78
C SER A 177 5.78 15.18 18.14
N ASP A 178 6.12 15.60 16.93
CA ASP A 178 5.41 16.69 16.23
C ASP A 178 4.06 16.23 15.66
N GLU A 179 3.91 14.91 15.45
CA GLU A 179 2.72 14.30 14.85
C GLU A 179 2.03 13.28 15.78
N ASN A 180 2.52 13.12 17.01
CA ASN A 180 2.01 12.19 18.03
C ASN A 180 1.95 10.72 17.62
N PHE A 181 2.91 10.24 16.82
CA PHE A 181 3.00 8.84 16.42
C PHE A 181 3.94 8.01 17.28
N LEU A 182 3.64 6.71 17.36
CA LEU A 182 4.55 5.65 17.78
C LEU A 182 4.67 4.62 16.65
N PHE A 183 5.91 4.33 16.24
CA PHE A 183 6.22 3.26 15.30
C PHE A 183 7.09 2.18 15.94
N PHE A 184 6.82 0.92 15.61
CA PHE A 184 7.65 -0.23 16.00
C PHE A 184 7.39 -1.44 15.07
N ASP A 185 8.18 -2.50 15.24
CA ASP A 185 7.98 -3.78 14.55
C ASP A 185 7.33 -4.75 15.53
N ALA A 186 6.25 -5.43 15.10
CA ALA A 186 5.57 -6.43 15.91
C ALA A 186 6.56 -7.54 16.33
N PRO A 187 6.54 -8.02 17.59
CA PRO A 187 7.43 -9.07 18.04
C PRO A 187 7.11 -10.40 17.36
N SER A 188 8.09 -11.30 17.25
CA SER A 188 7.83 -12.69 16.87
C SER A 188 7.09 -13.43 17.97
N VAL A 189 6.08 -14.24 17.62
CA VAL A 189 5.18 -14.91 18.56
C VAL A 189 4.91 -16.36 18.16
N SER A 190 4.67 -17.24 19.13
CA SER A 190 4.37 -18.67 18.87
C SER A 190 2.88 -19.00 18.82
N SER A 191 2.03 -18.02 19.08
CA SER A 191 0.56 -18.02 19.07
C SER A 191 0.11 -16.56 18.98
N ASP A 192 -1.13 -16.29 18.60
CA ASP A 192 -1.63 -14.91 18.60
C ASP A 192 -1.45 -14.26 19.98
N GLN A 193 -0.95 -13.04 20.05
CA GLN A 193 -0.70 -12.30 21.30
C GLN A 193 -1.28 -10.90 21.20
N LEU A 194 -2.03 -10.50 22.23
CA LEU A 194 -2.54 -9.14 22.36
C LEU A 194 -1.50 -8.27 23.06
N LEU A 195 -1.11 -7.18 22.43
CA LEU A 195 -0.33 -6.10 23.04
C LEU A 195 -1.27 -4.97 23.44
N GLN A 196 -0.98 -4.34 24.58
CA GLN A 196 -1.67 -3.13 25.03
C GLN A 196 -0.65 -2.03 25.25
N PHE A 197 -0.88 -0.87 24.64
CA PHE A 197 -0.09 0.34 24.83
C PHE A 197 -0.95 1.43 25.45
N ARG A 198 -0.32 2.29 26.25
CA ARG A 198 -0.92 3.49 26.82
C ARG A 198 -0.18 4.71 26.33
N ALA A 199 -0.91 5.67 25.79
CA ALA A 199 -0.39 7.03 25.63
C ALA A 199 -0.81 7.86 26.85
N THR A 200 0.12 8.60 27.43
CA THR A 200 -0.18 9.67 28.38
C THR A 200 0.13 11.01 27.73
N MET A 201 -0.90 11.84 27.56
CA MET A 201 -0.86 13.09 26.82
C MET A 201 -1.09 14.27 27.76
N THR A 202 -0.33 15.35 27.55
CA THR A 202 -0.55 16.65 28.19
C THR A 202 -1.14 17.60 27.17
N LEU A 203 -2.32 18.15 27.46
CA LEU A 203 -3.01 19.07 26.57
C LEU A 203 -2.60 20.51 26.84
N ASP A 204 -2.86 21.41 25.89
CA ASP A 204 -2.54 22.85 25.98
C ASP A 204 -3.20 23.58 27.16
N ASN A 205 -4.33 23.07 27.63
CA ASN A 205 -5.02 23.52 28.85
C ASN A 205 -4.33 23.03 30.15
N GLY A 206 -3.29 22.20 30.06
CA GLY A 206 -2.52 21.62 31.16
C GLY A 206 -3.09 20.31 31.73
N GLU A 207 -4.17 19.80 31.18
CA GLU A 207 -4.76 18.51 31.55
C GLU A 207 -3.84 17.35 31.15
N ASN A 208 -3.80 16.30 31.98
CA ASN A 208 -3.13 15.05 31.65
C ASN A 208 -4.17 13.96 31.51
N ILE A 209 -4.22 13.36 30.32
CA ILE A 209 -5.14 12.28 29.98
C ILE A 209 -4.35 11.05 29.55
N SER A 210 -4.97 9.89 29.64
CA SER A 210 -4.43 8.64 29.12
C SER A 210 -5.48 7.92 28.31
N ASP A 211 -5.04 7.27 27.25
CA ASP A 211 -5.86 6.36 26.45
C ASP A 211 -5.05 5.12 26.10
N ASP A 212 -5.73 3.99 25.96
CA ASP A 212 -5.13 2.69 25.66
C ASP A 212 -5.42 2.30 24.20
N VAL A 213 -4.54 1.49 23.62
CA VAL A 213 -4.70 0.95 22.27
C VAL A 213 -4.16 -0.47 22.20
N TYR A 214 -4.79 -1.27 21.35
CA TYR A 214 -4.59 -2.71 21.26
C TYR A 214 -4.05 -3.12 19.90
N VAL A 215 -3.00 -3.95 19.92
CA VAL A 215 -2.43 -4.55 18.71
C VAL A 215 -2.42 -6.06 18.86
N LEU A 216 -3.22 -6.75 18.05
CA LEU A 216 -3.22 -8.20 18.01
C LEU A 216 -2.13 -8.69 17.05
N VAL A 217 -1.06 -9.24 17.61
CA VAL A 217 0.05 -9.81 16.83
C VAL A 217 -0.28 -11.27 16.52
N LYS A 218 -0.44 -11.57 15.23
CA LYS A 218 -0.82 -12.89 14.76
C LYS A 218 0.40 -13.75 14.51
N ASN A 219 0.36 -14.98 15.00
CA ASN A 219 1.35 -15.99 14.65
C ASN A 219 1.02 -16.51 13.25
N VAL A 220 1.95 -16.34 12.31
CA VAL A 220 1.70 -16.59 10.89
C VAL A 220 2.79 -17.44 10.28
N THR A 221 2.40 -18.35 9.40
CA THR A 221 3.37 -19.10 8.62
C THR A 221 3.91 -18.21 7.50
N SER A 222 5.23 -18.07 7.43
CA SER A 222 5.92 -17.41 6.34
C SER A 222 6.92 -18.35 5.64
N SER A 223 7.16 -18.10 4.35
CA SER A 223 8.17 -18.81 3.56
C SER A 223 9.40 -17.94 3.42
N GLU A 224 10.57 -18.42 3.85
CA GLU A 224 11.84 -17.70 3.63
C GLU A 224 12.12 -17.45 2.12
N ASP A 225 11.57 -18.28 1.25
CA ASP A 225 11.67 -18.19 -0.21
C ASP A 225 10.52 -17.40 -0.87
N GLY A 226 9.59 -16.88 -0.07
CA GLY A 226 8.42 -16.15 -0.54
C GLY A 226 8.77 -14.83 -1.22
N PHE A 227 7.85 -14.34 -2.07
CA PHE A 227 7.97 -13.05 -2.73
C PHE A 227 7.75 -11.86 -1.78
N PHE A 228 6.82 -12.00 -0.82
CA PHE A 228 6.36 -10.90 0.04
C PHE A 228 6.73 -10.93 1.53
N PRO A 229 7.43 -11.94 2.10
CA PRO A 229 8.34 -11.64 3.19
C PRO A 229 9.54 -10.87 2.63
N ASP A 230 9.67 -9.60 3.00
CA ASP A 230 10.68 -8.72 2.41
C ASP A 230 12.11 -9.09 2.87
N SER A 231 13.13 -8.40 2.31
CA SER A 231 14.54 -8.62 2.69
C SER A 231 14.83 -8.34 4.17
N ALA A 232 13.98 -7.56 4.85
CA ALA A 232 14.04 -7.27 6.27
C ALA A 232 13.20 -8.24 7.14
N GLY A 233 12.58 -9.26 6.53
CA GLY A 233 11.78 -10.26 7.23
C GLY A 233 10.40 -9.79 7.70
N ARG A 234 9.86 -8.71 7.11
CA ARG A 234 8.50 -8.22 7.36
C ARG A 234 7.48 -9.11 6.69
N ILE A 235 6.38 -9.40 7.39
CA ILE A 235 5.35 -10.34 6.95
C ILE A 235 4.07 -9.59 6.58
N ILE A 236 3.39 -10.01 5.51
CA ILE A 236 2.12 -9.45 5.02
C ILE A 236 0.99 -9.75 6.00
N THR A 237 0.06 -8.81 6.10
CA THR A 237 -1.19 -8.95 6.85
C THR A 237 -1.98 -10.20 6.44
N THR A 238 -2.62 -10.82 7.43
CA THR A 238 -3.57 -11.92 7.20
C THR A 238 -4.96 -11.46 6.84
N GLU A 239 -5.20 -10.15 6.82
CA GLU A 239 -6.53 -9.56 6.61
C GLU A 239 -6.91 -9.46 5.13
N MET A 240 -6.04 -9.95 4.24
CA MET A 240 -6.28 -9.94 2.81
C MET A 240 -7.38 -10.91 2.41
N ARG A 241 -8.29 -10.46 1.53
CA ARG A 241 -9.44 -11.23 1.04
C ARG A 241 -9.87 -10.81 -0.37
N PRO A 242 -10.49 -11.68 -1.17
CA PRO A 242 -11.13 -11.29 -2.42
C PRO A 242 -12.25 -10.27 -2.16
N TYR A 243 -12.27 -9.16 -2.90
CA TYR A 243 -13.34 -8.17 -2.79
C TYR A 243 -14.71 -8.78 -3.17
N ASN A 244 -14.74 -9.52 -4.28
CA ASN A 244 -15.86 -10.39 -4.60
C ASN A 244 -15.55 -11.81 -4.14
N ALA A 245 -16.13 -12.20 -3.01
CA ALA A 245 -15.99 -13.56 -2.46
C ALA A 245 -16.49 -14.66 -3.42
N ASN A 246 -17.39 -14.34 -4.36
CA ASN A 246 -17.90 -15.27 -5.36
C ASN A 246 -17.13 -15.21 -6.69
N SER A 247 -16.03 -14.44 -6.76
CA SER A 247 -15.20 -14.36 -7.96
C SER A 247 -14.69 -15.75 -8.36
N PRO A 248 -14.67 -16.08 -9.66
CA PRO A 248 -14.03 -17.32 -10.13
C PRO A 248 -12.52 -17.36 -9.83
N TYR A 249 -11.91 -16.21 -9.51
CA TYR A 249 -10.50 -16.09 -9.15
C TYR A 249 -10.25 -15.96 -7.64
N ALA A 250 -11.28 -15.98 -6.79
CA ALA A 250 -11.15 -15.77 -5.33
C ALA A 250 -10.01 -16.62 -4.72
N GLN A 251 -10.04 -17.93 -4.98
CA GLN A 251 -9.01 -18.84 -4.49
C GLN A 251 -7.62 -18.61 -5.11
N ALA A 252 -7.57 -18.17 -6.37
CA ALA A 252 -6.32 -17.86 -7.04
C ALA A 252 -5.69 -16.57 -6.48
N LEU A 253 -6.49 -15.55 -6.17
CA LEU A 253 -6.03 -14.32 -5.54
C LEU A 253 -5.34 -14.60 -4.20
N GLU A 254 -5.98 -15.40 -3.35
CA GLU A 254 -5.43 -15.81 -2.06
C GLU A 254 -4.11 -16.56 -2.19
N ASN A 255 -4.01 -17.49 -3.14
CA ASN A 255 -2.84 -18.37 -3.27
C ASN A 255 -1.67 -17.76 -4.05
N CYS A 256 -1.93 -16.83 -4.97
CA CYS A 256 -0.96 -16.44 -6.01
C CYS A 256 -0.44 -15.01 -5.89
N VAL A 257 -1.07 -14.11 -5.12
CA VAL A 257 -0.86 -12.66 -5.30
C VAL A 257 -0.16 -11.99 -4.12
N TYR A 258 -0.78 -11.93 -2.94
CA TYR A 258 -0.23 -11.16 -1.81
C TYR A 258 -0.43 -11.91 -0.50
N ASN A 259 0.54 -12.75 -0.15
CA ASN A 259 0.53 -13.55 1.08
C ASN A 259 1.96 -13.95 1.46
N ASN A 260 2.10 -14.61 2.61
CA ASN A 260 3.39 -14.91 3.23
C ASN A 260 4.10 -16.16 2.71
N THR A 261 3.46 -16.91 1.81
CA THR A 261 3.91 -18.25 1.39
C THR A 261 4.15 -18.37 -0.12
N VAL A 262 3.60 -17.46 -0.93
CA VAL A 262 3.78 -17.45 -2.38
C VAL A 262 5.24 -17.22 -2.72
N SER A 263 5.85 -18.23 -3.34
CA SER A 263 7.28 -18.27 -3.67
C SER A 263 7.54 -18.53 -5.15
N ASN A 264 6.49 -18.74 -5.93
CA ASN A 264 6.53 -19.00 -7.36
C ASN A 264 5.37 -18.30 -8.04
N SER A 265 5.61 -17.82 -9.27
CA SER A 265 4.57 -17.26 -10.11
C SER A 265 3.52 -18.30 -10.47
N CYS A 266 2.25 -17.96 -10.25
CA CYS A 266 1.17 -18.79 -10.75
C CYS A 266 1.11 -18.74 -12.28
N ARG A 267 0.73 -19.86 -12.87
CA ARG A 267 0.52 -19.94 -14.32
C ARG A 267 -0.69 -19.10 -14.72
N PHE A 268 -0.68 -18.61 -15.95
CA PHE A 268 -1.83 -17.92 -16.54
C PHE A 268 -3.08 -18.82 -16.68
N SER A 269 -2.92 -20.14 -16.62
CA SER A 269 -4.07 -21.08 -16.53
C SER A 269 -4.76 -21.05 -15.16
N THR A 270 -4.10 -20.56 -14.11
CA THR A 270 -4.67 -20.39 -12.77
C THR A 270 -5.17 -18.97 -12.57
N LEU A 271 -4.37 -17.98 -12.97
CA LEU A 271 -4.71 -16.57 -12.86
C LEU A 271 -4.26 -15.86 -14.15
N PRO A 272 -5.11 -15.85 -15.21
CA PRO A 272 -4.78 -15.23 -16.49
C PRO A 272 -4.70 -13.71 -16.39
N LEU A 273 -4.05 -13.06 -17.34
CA LEU A 273 -4.25 -11.62 -17.55
C LEU A 273 -5.72 -11.38 -17.94
N ILE A 274 -6.30 -10.26 -17.52
CA ILE A 274 -7.67 -9.89 -17.94
C ILE A 274 -7.78 -9.86 -19.47
N GLY A 275 -6.75 -9.35 -20.17
CA GLY A 275 -6.67 -9.28 -21.63
C GLY A 275 -6.56 -10.63 -22.35
N GLN A 276 -6.22 -11.71 -21.64
CA GLN A 276 -6.25 -13.07 -22.21
C GLN A 276 -7.67 -13.64 -22.28
N GLU A 277 -8.60 -13.11 -21.49
CA GLU A 277 -9.98 -13.60 -21.40
C GLU A 277 -10.95 -12.71 -22.16
N THR A 278 -10.78 -11.39 -22.05
CA THR A 278 -11.62 -10.42 -22.75
C THR A 278 -10.83 -9.19 -23.18
N LEU A 279 -11.07 -8.77 -24.41
CA LEU A 279 -10.52 -7.50 -24.93
C LEU A 279 -11.39 -6.29 -24.54
N ASN A 280 -12.60 -6.52 -24.02
CA ASN A 280 -13.52 -5.46 -23.61
C ASN A 280 -14.06 -5.78 -22.20
N PRO A 281 -13.22 -5.73 -21.16
CA PRO A 281 -13.67 -6.01 -19.79
C PRO A 281 -14.69 -4.96 -19.34
N GLY A 282 -15.74 -5.41 -18.65
CA GLY A 282 -16.60 -4.57 -17.84
C GLY A 282 -16.04 -4.36 -16.43
N ILE A 283 -16.74 -3.57 -15.62
CA ILE A 283 -16.33 -3.30 -14.22
C ILE A 283 -16.28 -4.60 -13.41
N ASP A 284 -17.26 -5.49 -13.57
CA ASP A 284 -17.28 -6.76 -12.84
C ASP A 284 -16.08 -7.66 -13.16
N ASP A 285 -15.59 -7.67 -14.42
CA ASP A 285 -14.37 -8.39 -14.80
C ASP A 285 -13.14 -7.86 -14.04
N ILE A 286 -13.11 -6.56 -13.75
CA ILE A 286 -12.03 -5.95 -12.95
C ILE A 286 -12.23 -6.28 -11.47
N MET A 287 -13.44 -6.10 -10.95
CA MET A 287 -13.73 -6.30 -9.52
C MET A 287 -13.57 -7.78 -9.09
N ASP A 288 -13.72 -8.73 -10.01
CA ASP A 288 -13.39 -10.15 -9.79
C ASP A 288 -11.90 -10.40 -9.56
N ARG A 289 -11.02 -9.43 -9.88
CA ARG A 289 -9.57 -9.50 -9.70
C ARG A 289 -9.06 -8.66 -8.53
N VAL A 290 -9.96 -8.03 -7.78
CA VAL A 290 -9.61 -7.12 -6.68
C VAL A 290 -9.43 -7.90 -5.38
N TYR A 291 -8.29 -7.69 -4.71
CA TYR A 291 -7.88 -8.34 -3.47
C TYR A 291 -7.52 -7.27 -2.43
N VAL A 292 -8.24 -7.23 -1.30
CA VAL A 292 -8.22 -6.10 -0.38
C VAL A 292 -7.96 -6.51 1.05
N SER A 293 -7.37 -5.61 1.86
CA SER A 293 -7.34 -5.82 3.32
C SER A 293 -8.63 -5.36 4.01
N HIS A 294 -9.33 -4.38 3.44
CA HIS A 294 -10.62 -3.88 3.92
C HIS A 294 -11.62 -3.73 2.77
N GLN A 295 -12.89 -4.04 3.02
CA GLN A 295 -13.94 -4.02 1.98
C GLN A 295 -14.06 -2.65 1.30
N TRP A 296 -13.99 -1.57 2.08
CA TRP A 296 -14.14 -0.20 1.57
C TRP A 296 -13.12 0.14 0.48
N MET A 297 -11.92 -0.48 0.48
CA MET A 297 -10.89 -0.21 -0.52
C MET A 297 -11.35 -0.62 -1.93
N GLY A 298 -12.02 -1.77 -2.03
CA GLY A 298 -12.61 -2.22 -3.30
C GLY A 298 -13.86 -1.42 -3.66
N ASP A 299 -14.65 -0.98 -2.68
CA ASP A 299 -15.78 -0.09 -2.92
C ASP A 299 -15.33 1.25 -3.53
N ARG A 300 -14.20 1.80 -3.09
CA ARG A 300 -13.62 3.04 -3.65
C ARG A 300 -13.08 2.85 -5.06
N LEU A 301 -12.44 1.73 -5.36
CA LEU A 301 -12.05 1.41 -6.74
C LEU A 301 -13.27 1.23 -7.64
N LYS A 302 -14.34 0.58 -7.15
CA LYS A 302 -15.58 0.41 -7.90
C LYS A 302 -16.26 1.75 -8.18
N ASP A 303 -16.43 2.59 -7.15
CA ASP A 303 -16.98 3.95 -7.27
C ASP A 303 -16.19 4.77 -8.31
N TYR A 304 -14.86 4.67 -8.28
CA TYR A 304 -14.00 5.28 -9.28
C TYR A 304 -14.26 4.76 -10.70
N LEU A 305 -14.36 3.45 -10.89
CA LEU A 305 -14.64 2.84 -12.21
C LEU A 305 -16.05 3.15 -12.73
N GLU A 306 -17.01 3.39 -11.84
CA GLU A 306 -18.38 3.74 -12.21
C GLU A 306 -18.52 5.23 -12.58
N ASN A 307 -17.77 6.11 -11.92
CA ASN A 307 -18.02 7.55 -11.98
C ASN A 307 -16.90 8.38 -12.63
N SER A 308 -15.70 7.84 -12.79
CA SER A 308 -14.56 8.60 -13.34
C SER A 308 -14.67 8.80 -14.86
N VAL A 309 -14.23 9.96 -15.33
CA VAL A 309 -14.05 10.21 -16.77
C VAL A 309 -12.96 9.33 -17.41
N ALA A 310 -12.08 8.75 -16.59
CA ALA A 310 -11.04 7.83 -17.04
C ALA A 310 -11.47 6.36 -17.04
N ALA A 311 -12.70 6.03 -16.62
CA ALA A 311 -13.17 4.66 -16.47
C ALA A 311 -12.92 3.79 -17.72
N GLU A 312 -13.24 4.29 -18.92
CA GLU A 312 -13.01 3.56 -20.18
C GLU A 312 -11.54 3.25 -20.42
N ASP A 313 -10.64 4.19 -20.07
CA ASP A 313 -9.20 3.96 -20.18
C ASP A 313 -8.73 2.91 -19.18
N MET A 314 -9.25 2.97 -17.95
CA MET A 314 -8.85 2.06 -16.89
C MET A 314 -9.26 0.63 -17.21
N LEU A 315 -10.50 0.42 -17.67
CA LEU A 315 -10.95 -0.89 -18.18
C LEU A 315 -10.02 -1.42 -19.29
N ALA A 316 -9.59 -0.55 -20.20
CA ALA A 316 -8.69 -0.93 -21.27
C ALA A 316 -7.27 -1.28 -20.78
N LEU A 317 -6.76 -0.54 -19.80
CA LEU A 317 -5.40 -0.69 -19.28
C LEU A 317 -5.27 -1.85 -18.29
N PHE A 318 -6.31 -2.18 -17.52
CA PHE A 318 -6.33 -3.34 -16.63
C PHE A 318 -6.17 -4.69 -17.36
N ARG A 319 -6.34 -4.73 -18.69
CA ARG A 319 -6.09 -5.95 -19.47
C ARG A 319 -4.67 -6.51 -19.32
N GLY A 320 -3.70 -5.67 -18.95
CA GLY A 320 -2.31 -6.05 -18.68
C GLY A 320 -2.03 -6.65 -17.29
N VAL A 321 -3.04 -6.80 -16.40
CA VAL A 321 -2.83 -7.34 -15.05
C VAL A 321 -3.49 -8.69 -14.81
N THR A 322 -2.95 -9.45 -13.86
CA THR A 322 -3.56 -10.67 -13.29
C THR A 322 -4.44 -10.36 -12.08
N ALA A 323 -4.08 -9.36 -11.28
CA ALA A 323 -4.79 -8.96 -10.06
C ALA A 323 -4.56 -7.48 -9.71
N ILE A 324 -5.47 -6.95 -8.89
CA ILE A 324 -5.40 -5.61 -8.31
C ILE A 324 -5.42 -5.75 -6.79
N VAL A 325 -4.32 -5.44 -6.12
CA VAL A 325 -4.20 -5.50 -4.66
C VAL A 325 -4.32 -4.09 -4.09
N ILE A 326 -5.18 -3.90 -3.09
CA ILE A 326 -5.25 -2.64 -2.32
C ILE A 326 -5.16 -3.01 -0.84
N SER A 327 -4.12 -2.55 -0.15
CA SER A 327 -3.91 -2.92 1.25
C SER A 327 -3.49 -1.72 2.10
N TYR A 328 -3.85 -1.78 3.37
CA TYR A 328 -3.55 -0.75 4.37
C TYR A 328 -2.04 -0.59 4.65
N GLU A 329 -1.25 -1.62 4.33
CA GLU A 329 0.21 -1.66 4.55
C GLU A 329 1.04 -1.56 3.27
N VAL A 330 0.41 -1.59 2.09
CA VAL A 330 1.13 -1.37 0.83
C VAL A 330 1.52 0.10 0.78
N ARG A 331 2.82 0.37 0.88
CA ARG A 331 3.40 1.71 0.69
C ARG A 331 4.84 1.55 0.17
N PRO A 332 5.17 2.08 -1.01
CA PRO A 332 4.27 2.76 -1.96
C PRO A 332 3.44 1.75 -2.74
N SER A 333 2.61 2.25 -3.66
CA SER A 333 2.10 1.44 -4.77
C SER A 333 3.23 0.97 -5.70
N PHE A 334 3.05 -0.19 -6.34
CA PHE A 334 3.96 -0.72 -7.35
C PHE A 334 3.31 -1.80 -8.22
N TYR A 335 3.82 -1.98 -9.43
CA TYR A 335 3.62 -3.17 -10.25
C TYR A 335 4.72 -4.21 -10.01
N TRP A 336 4.34 -5.49 -9.92
CA TRP A 336 5.27 -6.59 -9.75
C TRP A 336 5.11 -7.67 -10.82
N VAL A 337 6.16 -7.88 -11.62
CA VAL A 337 6.14 -8.87 -12.71
C VAL A 337 5.99 -10.30 -12.20
N ALA A 338 6.42 -10.62 -10.96
CA ALA A 338 6.34 -12.02 -10.52
C ALA A 338 4.92 -12.54 -10.41
N THR A 339 3.98 -11.67 -10.05
CA THR A 339 2.57 -12.01 -9.96
C THR A 339 1.79 -11.47 -11.16
N GLY A 340 2.34 -10.50 -11.88
CA GLY A 340 1.66 -9.77 -12.95
C GLY A 340 0.58 -8.83 -12.41
N ALA A 341 0.68 -8.44 -11.14
CA ALA A 341 -0.33 -7.67 -10.43
C ALA A 341 0.17 -6.26 -10.09
N ILE A 342 -0.78 -5.35 -9.86
CA ILE A 342 -0.52 -4.05 -9.24
C ILE A 342 -0.88 -4.10 -7.76
N TYR A 343 -0.11 -3.40 -6.95
CA TYR A 343 -0.24 -3.28 -5.50
C TYR A 343 -0.39 -1.80 -5.20
N LEU A 344 -1.49 -1.41 -4.58
CA LEU A 344 -1.89 -0.02 -4.45
C LEU A 344 -1.96 0.39 -2.98
N ASP A 345 -1.31 1.50 -2.66
CA ASP A 345 -1.41 2.16 -1.35
C ASP A 345 -2.82 2.71 -1.17
N ALA A 346 -3.53 2.14 -0.19
CA ALA A 346 -4.90 2.51 0.14
C ALA A 346 -5.05 3.97 0.58
N ASN A 347 -3.96 4.67 0.91
CA ASN A 347 -4.01 6.10 1.20
C ASN A 347 -4.47 6.95 -0.01
N ASN A 348 -4.42 6.41 -1.23
CA ASN A 348 -4.95 7.10 -2.40
C ASN A 348 -6.49 6.98 -2.53
N PHE A 349 -7.14 6.13 -1.72
CA PHE A 349 -8.53 5.71 -1.92
C PHE A 349 -9.52 6.22 -0.87
N TRP A 350 -9.06 6.54 0.35
CA TRP A 350 -9.97 6.90 1.43
C TRP A 350 -10.75 8.18 1.11
N VAL A 351 -12.03 8.20 1.52
CA VAL A 351 -12.95 9.33 1.40
C VAL A 351 -13.26 9.90 2.79
N THR A 352 -13.46 9.03 3.77
CA THR A 352 -13.82 9.41 5.14
C THR A 352 -12.62 9.32 6.08
N PRO A 353 -12.59 10.10 7.17
CA PRO A 353 -11.56 9.94 8.19
C PRO A 353 -11.59 8.53 8.80
N GLN A 354 -12.76 7.89 8.94
CA GLN A 354 -12.85 6.53 9.45
C GLN A 354 -12.09 5.53 8.57
N GLU A 355 -12.20 5.63 7.24
CA GLU A 355 -11.43 4.78 6.30
C GLU A 355 -9.92 5.08 6.39
N ARG A 356 -9.54 6.35 6.47
CA ARG A 356 -8.14 6.76 6.63
C ARG A 356 -7.54 6.20 7.93
N ASP A 357 -8.32 6.16 8.99
CA ASP A 357 -7.88 5.72 10.31
C ASP A 357 -7.68 4.21 10.42
N THR A 358 -8.05 3.43 9.39
CA THR A 358 -7.70 2.00 9.29
C THR A 358 -6.37 1.78 8.55
N LEU A 359 -5.64 2.84 8.17
CA LEU A 359 -4.41 2.76 7.40
C LEU A 359 -3.16 2.74 8.29
N ASN A 360 -2.11 2.06 7.81
CA ASN A 360 -0.80 2.14 8.43
C ASN A 360 -0.16 3.49 8.06
N ASP A 361 0.26 4.24 9.06
CA ASP A 361 0.87 5.56 8.93
C ASP A 361 2.40 5.51 8.97
N GLN A 362 3.01 4.32 8.90
CA GLN A 362 4.46 4.21 8.92
C GLN A 362 5.08 5.10 7.83
N PRO A 363 6.06 5.96 8.20
CA PRO A 363 6.78 6.78 7.25
C PRO A 363 7.51 5.92 6.25
N ASP A 364 7.55 6.39 5.01
CA ASP A 364 8.34 5.73 4.02
C ASP A 364 9.84 5.84 4.38
N PHE A 365 10.52 4.70 4.54
CA PHE A 365 11.94 4.67 4.90
C PHE A 365 12.83 5.38 3.86
N ARG A 366 12.34 5.56 2.63
CA ARG A 366 13.03 6.23 1.52
C ARG A 366 12.92 7.74 1.58
N SER A 367 12.08 8.30 2.46
CA SER A 367 11.99 9.74 2.71
C SER A 367 13.33 10.38 3.09
N ALA A 368 14.29 9.58 3.58
CA ALA A 368 15.64 10.02 3.89
C ALA A 368 16.62 9.97 2.70
N PHE A 369 16.24 9.37 1.57
CA PHE A 369 17.12 9.21 0.40
C PHE A 369 17.41 10.55 -0.26
N GLY A 370 18.63 10.72 -0.76
CA GLY A 370 19.05 11.97 -1.39
C GLY A 370 19.27 13.14 -0.43
N ASN A 371 19.05 13.01 0.89
CA ASN A 371 19.25 14.09 1.88
C ASN A 371 20.70 14.62 1.92
N ASP A 372 21.66 13.84 1.44
CA ASP A 372 23.06 14.24 1.29
C ASP A 372 23.34 15.16 0.09
N LEU A 373 22.40 15.27 -0.86
CA LEU A 373 22.54 16.10 -2.06
C LEU A 373 22.23 17.58 -1.76
N GLN A 374 22.75 18.50 -2.57
CA GLN A 374 22.56 19.95 -2.37
C GLN A 374 21.35 20.51 -3.13
N PHE A 375 20.63 19.66 -3.85
CA PHE A 375 19.46 20.02 -4.64
C PHE A 375 18.35 19.00 -4.44
N PHE A 376 17.13 19.39 -4.78
CA PHE A 376 16.01 18.48 -4.93
C PHE A 376 15.20 18.86 -6.18
N MET A 377 14.42 17.92 -6.71
CA MET A 377 13.68 18.10 -7.96
C MET A 377 12.19 17.76 -7.78
N PRO A 378 11.36 18.74 -7.36
CA PRO A 378 9.95 18.48 -7.11
C PRO A 378 9.16 18.38 -8.41
N TRP A 379 7.95 17.87 -8.29
CA TRP A 379 6.93 17.87 -9.33
C TRP A 379 5.57 18.19 -8.72
N ARG A 380 4.57 18.49 -9.55
CA ARG A 380 3.15 18.49 -9.16
C ARG A 380 2.30 18.43 -10.42
N TYR A 381 1.04 18.06 -10.28
CA TYR A 381 0.05 18.35 -11.31
C TYR A 381 -0.62 19.68 -11.02
N VAL A 382 -0.84 20.49 -12.04
CA VAL A 382 -1.50 21.79 -11.95
C VAL A 382 -2.72 21.80 -12.86
N LYS A 383 -3.84 22.29 -12.32
CA LYS A 383 -5.07 22.48 -13.06
C LYS A 383 -5.72 23.78 -12.63
N ASP A 384 -6.11 24.60 -13.60
CA ASP A 384 -6.76 25.90 -13.37
C ASP A 384 -5.99 26.88 -12.45
N GLY A 385 -4.66 26.74 -12.38
CA GLY A 385 -3.78 27.58 -11.56
C GLY A 385 -3.56 27.07 -10.14
N GLU A 386 -4.04 25.88 -9.80
CA GLU A 386 -3.93 25.27 -8.47
C GLU A 386 -3.27 23.90 -8.55
N SER A 387 -2.74 23.42 -7.43
CA SER A 387 -2.30 22.02 -7.30
C SER A 387 -3.49 21.09 -7.53
N TYR A 388 -3.37 20.17 -8.48
CA TYR A 388 -4.46 19.26 -8.83
C TYR A 388 -4.59 18.10 -7.84
N LEU A 389 -3.47 17.60 -7.32
CA LEU A 389 -3.47 16.64 -6.22
C LEU A 389 -3.65 17.42 -4.91
N SER A 390 -4.67 17.04 -4.14
CA SER A 390 -5.15 17.80 -2.98
C SER A 390 -4.89 17.10 -1.64
N ARG A 391 -4.17 15.97 -1.63
CA ARG A 391 -3.89 15.18 -0.41
C ARG A 391 -3.34 16.01 0.75
N ALA A 392 -2.48 17.00 0.45
CA ALA A 392 -1.91 17.90 1.45
C ALA A 392 -2.94 18.84 2.12
N ASN A 393 -4.13 18.99 1.54
CA ASN A 393 -5.22 19.80 2.10
C ASN A 393 -6.01 19.06 3.19
N TYR A 394 -5.64 17.81 3.48
CA TYR A 394 -6.36 16.93 4.41
C TYR A 394 -5.45 16.48 5.57
N PRO A 395 -5.01 17.41 6.44
CA PRO A 395 -4.20 17.06 7.60
C PRO A 395 -4.96 16.08 8.49
N GLN A 396 -4.25 15.07 9.00
CA GLN A 396 -4.88 13.94 9.68
C GLN A 396 -5.68 14.38 10.91
N SER A 397 -5.10 15.30 11.69
CA SER A 397 -5.68 15.88 12.91
C SER A 397 -7.03 16.56 12.70
N GLN A 398 -7.32 17.08 11.50
CA GLN A 398 -8.59 17.75 11.22
C GLN A 398 -9.73 16.79 10.86
N ARG A 399 -9.44 15.49 10.66
CA ARG A 399 -10.43 14.45 10.33
C ARG A 399 -11.41 14.85 9.20
N LEU A 400 -10.91 15.57 8.20
CA LEU A 400 -11.72 16.02 7.07
C LEU A 400 -12.04 14.86 6.11
N SER A 401 -13.21 14.93 5.45
CA SER A 401 -13.58 14.01 4.36
C SER A 401 -13.18 14.60 3.00
N ARG A 402 -12.83 13.73 2.06
CA ARG A 402 -12.45 14.09 0.68
C ARG A 402 -13.65 14.05 -0.24
N SER A 403 -13.63 14.89 -1.28
CA SER A 403 -14.61 14.78 -2.36
C SER A 403 -14.23 13.68 -3.35
N PHE A 404 -15.19 13.22 -4.17
CA PHE A 404 -14.89 12.29 -5.26
C PHE A 404 -13.82 12.85 -6.21
N ALA A 405 -13.85 14.15 -6.52
CA ALA A 405 -12.86 14.77 -7.42
C ALA A 405 -11.43 14.71 -6.85
N ASP A 406 -11.28 14.82 -5.53
CA ASP A 406 -9.98 14.70 -4.87
C ASP A 406 -9.44 13.28 -4.93
N VAL A 407 -10.32 12.29 -4.74
CA VAL A 407 -9.96 10.87 -4.79
C VAL A 407 -9.72 10.41 -6.23
N GLU A 408 -10.52 10.89 -7.18
CA GLU A 408 -10.36 10.63 -8.62
C GLU A 408 -8.98 11.08 -9.10
N ALA A 409 -8.52 12.26 -8.68
CA ALA A 409 -7.22 12.79 -9.06
C ALA A 409 -6.07 11.88 -8.58
N ASP A 410 -6.09 11.48 -7.31
CA ASP A 410 -5.05 10.63 -6.70
C ASP A 410 -5.05 9.21 -7.30
N ILE A 411 -6.22 8.59 -7.45
CA ILE A 411 -6.34 7.26 -8.06
C ILE A 411 -5.90 7.28 -9.52
N THR A 412 -6.31 8.30 -10.30
CA THR A 412 -6.07 8.29 -11.75
C THR A 412 -4.60 8.42 -12.10
N TRP A 413 -3.91 9.38 -11.48
CA TRP A 413 -2.46 9.54 -11.68
C TRP A 413 -1.74 8.22 -11.35
N LEU A 414 -2.05 7.64 -10.19
CA LEU A 414 -1.44 6.42 -9.72
C LEU A 414 -1.72 5.24 -10.68
N LEU A 415 -2.97 5.04 -11.08
CA LEU A 415 -3.34 3.93 -11.94
C LEU A 415 -2.73 4.06 -13.34
N TYR A 416 -2.69 5.26 -13.93
CA TYR A 416 -2.00 5.40 -15.22
C TYR A 416 -0.52 5.02 -15.10
N HIS A 417 0.14 5.33 -13.99
CA HIS A 417 1.55 4.97 -13.76
C HIS A 417 1.72 3.45 -13.63
N GLU A 418 0.98 2.82 -12.70
CA GLU A 418 1.15 1.39 -12.43
C GLU A 418 0.65 0.51 -13.58
N LEU A 419 -0.39 0.94 -14.29
CA LEU A 419 -0.86 0.23 -15.47
C LEU A 419 0.04 0.46 -16.68
N ALA A 420 0.81 1.55 -16.74
CA ALA A 420 1.87 1.69 -17.73
C ALA A 420 2.95 0.61 -17.53
N HIS A 421 3.34 0.32 -16.28
CA HIS A 421 4.21 -0.83 -16.00
C HIS A 421 3.56 -2.15 -16.40
N ALA A 422 2.29 -2.38 -16.05
CA ALA A 422 1.61 -3.61 -16.44
C ALA A 422 1.61 -3.84 -17.96
N ASN A 423 1.28 -2.80 -18.73
CA ASN A 423 1.25 -2.85 -20.20
C ASN A 423 2.65 -2.71 -20.84
N ASP A 424 3.69 -2.35 -20.08
CA ASP A 424 5.09 -2.45 -20.52
C ASP A 424 5.56 -3.92 -20.53
N PHE A 425 5.24 -4.65 -19.46
CA PHE A 425 5.59 -6.07 -19.34
C PHE A 425 4.67 -6.98 -20.18
N PHE A 426 3.38 -6.63 -20.27
CA PHE A 426 2.38 -7.37 -21.02
C PHE A 426 1.63 -6.45 -21.99
N PRO A 427 2.25 -6.04 -23.10
CA PRO A 427 1.62 -5.12 -24.06
C PRO A 427 0.44 -5.75 -24.81
N PRO A 428 -0.53 -4.93 -25.28
CA PRO A 428 -1.78 -5.41 -25.88
C PRO A 428 -1.65 -6.34 -27.08
N ASP A 429 -0.58 -6.20 -27.87
CA ASP A 429 -0.34 -7.03 -29.05
C ASP A 429 0.11 -8.46 -28.71
N ARG A 430 0.50 -8.72 -27.45
CA ARG A 430 1.02 -10.02 -27.01
C ARG A 430 -0.01 -10.91 -26.34
N TRP A 431 -1.05 -10.38 -25.68
CA TRP A 431 -1.95 -11.15 -24.79
C TRP A 431 -2.45 -12.47 -25.39
N ALA A 432 -2.98 -12.43 -26.61
CA ALA A 432 -3.54 -13.61 -27.29
C ALA A 432 -2.50 -14.70 -27.60
N SER A 433 -1.21 -14.36 -27.60
CA SER A 433 -0.10 -15.28 -27.89
C SER A 433 0.56 -15.85 -26.63
N ILE A 434 0.23 -15.34 -25.44
CA ILE A 434 0.81 -15.80 -24.17
C ILE A 434 0.23 -17.18 -23.84
N PRO A 435 1.07 -18.23 -23.72
CA PRO A 435 0.58 -19.57 -23.39
C PRO A 435 0.00 -19.62 -21.97
N LEU A 436 -1.20 -20.20 -21.80
CA LEU A 436 -1.76 -20.40 -20.45
C LEU A 436 -0.92 -21.34 -19.57
N SER A 437 -0.02 -22.13 -20.18
CA SER A 437 0.91 -23.00 -19.45
C SER A 437 2.14 -22.27 -18.89
N SER A 438 2.44 -21.06 -19.35
CA SER A 438 3.51 -20.23 -18.77
C SER A 438 2.98 -19.41 -17.59
N ASP A 439 3.90 -18.72 -16.94
CA ASP A 439 3.67 -17.83 -15.81
C ASP A 439 4.33 -16.46 -16.10
N PRO A 440 3.99 -15.41 -15.33
CA PRO A 440 4.56 -14.08 -15.53
C PRO A 440 6.10 -14.01 -15.62
N ILE A 441 6.84 -14.66 -14.71
CA ILE A 441 8.31 -14.64 -14.73
C ILE A 441 8.85 -15.39 -15.95
N SER A 442 8.39 -16.62 -16.18
CA SER A 442 8.91 -17.44 -17.28
C SER A 442 8.62 -16.82 -18.64
N TYR A 443 7.49 -16.12 -18.77
CA TYR A 443 7.19 -15.33 -19.97
C TYR A 443 8.12 -14.12 -20.11
N PHE A 444 8.26 -13.29 -19.07
CA PHE A 444 9.10 -12.09 -19.08
C PHE A 444 10.57 -12.43 -19.41
N ASN A 445 11.11 -13.52 -18.87
CA ASN A 445 12.47 -13.98 -19.16
C ASN A 445 12.73 -14.30 -20.63
N LEU A 446 11.68 -14.62 -21.40
CA LEU A 446 11.76 -14.90 -22.83
C LEU A 446 11.40 -13.67 -23.67
N MET A 447 10.51 -12.83 -23.17
CA MET A 447 9.91 -11.70 -23.87
C MET A 447 10.12 -10.43 -23.04
N PRO A 448 11.18 -9.65 -23.29
CA PRO A 448 11.45 -8.45 -22.51
C PRO A 448 10.34 -7.40 -22.66
N ALA A 449 10.23 -6.55 -21.65
CA ALA A 449 9.31 -5.41 -21.61
C ALA A 449 9.63 -4.40 -22.73
N ASP A 450 8.62 -3.71 -23.25
CA ASP A 450 8.76 -2.76 -24.37
C ASP A 450 9.75 -1.62 -24.07
N SER A 451 9.79 -1.16 -22.82
CA SER A 451 10.72 -0.17 -22.26
C SER A 451 12.18 -0.49 -22.55
N SER A 452 12.55 -1.77 -22.59
CA SER A 452 13.91 -2.22 -22.84
C SER A 452 14.38 -1.92 -24.27
N SER A 453 13.46 -2.01 -25.24
CA SER A 453 13.73 -1.68 -26.64
C SER A 453 13.54 -0.17 -26.89
N PHE A 454 12.54 0.42 -26.24
CA PHE A 454 12.27 1.85 -26.28
C PHE A 454 13.48 2.67 -25.83
N SER A 455 14.12 2.31 -24.71
CA SER A 455 15.25 3.06 -24.17
C SER A 455 16.50 3.01 -25.05
N GLN A 456 16.61 2.02 -25.94
CA GLN A 456 17.70 1.94 -26.93
C GLN A 456 17.45 2.88 -28.12
N LEU A 457 16.19 3.00 -28.55
CA LEU A 457 15.78 3.88 -29.65
C LEU A 457 15.68 5.35 -29.20
N TYR A 458 15.27 5.54 -27.95
CA TYR A 458 15.04 6.84 -27.32
C TYR A 458 15.78 6.89 -25.97
N PRO A 459 17.12 7.04 -25.96
CA PRO A 459 17.89 7.07 -24.72
C PRO A 459 17.72 8.40 -23.98
N LEU A 460 17.80 8.33 -22.65
CA LEU A 460 18.23 9.46 -21.81
C LEU A 460 19.75 9.47 -21.79
N ASN A 461 20.35 10.66 -21.92
CA ASN A 461 21.78 10.81 -22.20
C ASN A 461 22.64 11.06 -20.96
N SER A 462 22.04 11.58 -19.88
CA SER A 462 22.79 11.98 -18.68
C SER A 462 23.02 10.80 -17.73
N GLU A 463 24.19 10.19 -17.82
CA GLU A 463 24.64 9.18 -16.84
C GLU A 463 24.78 9.76 -15.43
N GLU A 464 25.11 11.05 -15.31
CA GLU A 464 25.20 11.71 -14.00
C GLU A 464 23.84 11.84 -13.33
N LEU A 465 22.78 12.18 -14.07
CA LEU A 465 21.42 12.17 -13.54
C LEU A 465 20.92 10.76 -13.21
N ARG A 466 21.33 9.73 -13.96
CA ARG A 466 21.07 8.32 -13.59
C ARG A 466 21.70 7.96 -12.25
N ALA A 467 22.97 8.31 -12.05
CA ALA A 467 23.68 8.03 -10.81
C ALA A 467 23.09 8.82 -9.61
N LEU A 468 22.72 10.09 -9.82
CA LEU A 468 22.06 10.90 -8.79
C LEU A 468 20.66 10.36 -8.45
N ALA A 469 19.93 9.82 -9.43
CA ALA A 469 18.63 9.20 -9.22
C ALA A 469 18.73 7.91 -8.38
N GLN A 470 19.80 7.12 -8.50
CA GLN A 470 20.03 5.97 -7.60
C GLN A 470 20.19 6.41 -6.14
N VAL A 471 20.92 7.52 -5.90
CA VAL A 471 21.03 8.10 -4.55
C VAL A 471 19.69 8.63 -4.05
N SER A 472 18.90 9.24 -4.93
CA SER A 472 17.63 9.90 -4.58
C SER A 472 16.47 8.92 -4.38
N PHE A 473 16.50 7.75 -5.03
CA PHE A 473 15.33 6.86 -5.08
C PHE A 473 15.63 5.38 -4.79
N ALA A 474 16.88 4.93 -4.89
CA ALA A 474 17.29 3.54 -4.65
C ALA A 474 18.14 3.35 -3.38
N GLY A 475 18.40 4.43 -2.62
CA GLY A 475 19.14 4.36 -1.35
C GLY A 475 20.65 4.19 -1.49
N GLU A 476 21.21 4.40 -2.69
CA GLU A 476 22.66 4.39 -2.86
C GLU A 476 23.33 5.51 -2.05
N THR A 477 24.47 5.21 -1.43
CA THR A 477 25.22 6.22 -0.69
C THR A 477 25.87 7.21 -1.64
N ALA A 478 25.61 8.50 -1.46
CA ALA A 478 26.18 9.55 -2.29
C ALA A 478 27.73 9.54 -2.25
N THR A 479 28.37 9.68 -3.40
CA THR A 479 29.81 9.95 -3.48
C THR A 479 30.12 11.40 -3.10
N THR A 480 31.39 11.71 -2.81
CA THR A 480 31.82 13.09 -2.54
C THR A 480 31.58 14.02 -3.74
N ALA A 481 31.66 13.52 -4.97
CA ALA A 481 31.34 14.31 -6.15
C ALA A 481 29.85 14.67 -6.20
N GLN A 482 28.96 13.67 -6.03
CA GLN A 482 27.51 13.86 -6.03
C GLN A 482 27.03 14.77 -4.90
N ARG A 483 27.61 14.66 -3.69
CA ARG A 483 27.35 15.60 -2.58
C ARG A 483 27.72 17.06 -2.88
N ASN A 484 28.61 17.29 -3.85
CA ASN A 484 29.01 18.62 -4.28
C ASN A 484 28.28 19.09 -5.55
N THR A 485 27.38 18.28 -6.12
CA THR A 485 26.57 18.68 -7.28
C THR A 485 25.58 19.74 -6.85
N THR A 486 25.71 20.94 -7.43
CA THR A 486 24.83 22.08 -7.17
C THR A 486 23.50 21.95 -7.90
N ASP A 487 22.49 22.69 -7.45
CA ASP A 487 21.20 22.84 -8.12
C ASP A 487 21.35 23.40 -9.54
N GLN A 488 22.27 24.34 -9.78
CA GLN A 488 22.54 24.84 -11.14
C GLN A 488 23.12 23.75 -12.06
N GLN A 489 24.05 22.93 -11.57
CA GLN A 489 24.58 21.81 -12.36
C GLN A 489 23.49 20.78 -12.68
N ALA A 490 22.65 20.44 -11.70
CA ALA A 490 21.50 19.56 -11.92
C ALA A 490 20.51 20.15 -12.94
N ALA A 491 20.23 21.45 -12.86
CA ALA A 491 19.39 22.18 -13.81
C ALA A 491 19.97 22.17 -15.24
N ASP A 492 21.27 22.41 -15.38
CA ASP A 492 21.96 22.41 -16.68
C ASP A 492 21.90 21.02 -17.33
N LEU A 493 22.09 19.95 -16.55
CA LEU A 493 21.97 18.56 -17.02
C LEU A 493 20.52 18.24 -17.42
N PHE A 494 19.56 18.53 -16.53
CA PHE A 494 18.17 18.10 -16.71
C PHE A 494 17.47 18.84 -17.85
N SER A 495 17.67 20.15 -17.94
CA SER A 495 17.04 20.99 -18.99
C SER A 495 17.46 20.58 -20.42
N GLN A 496 18.66 20.02 -20.57
CA GLN A 496 19.21 19.63 -21.87
C GLN A 496 18.74 18.25 -22.33
N ASP A 497 18.48 17.33 -21.41
CA ASP A 497 18.18 15.92 -21.69
C ASP A 497 16.67 15.65 -21.90
N ASN A 498 16.29 14.40 -22.17
CA ASN A 498 14.99 14.03 -22.75
C ASN A 498 14.01 13.37 -21.78
N ALA A 499 14.25 13.46 -20.47
CA ALA A 499 13.36 12.89 -19.46
C ALA A 499 12.17 13.81 -19.18
N ALA A 500 10.99 13.24 -18.94
CA ALA A 500 9.81 14.01 -18.53
C ALA A 500 9.89 14.46 -17.06
N MET A 501 10.64 13.72 -16.24
CA MET A 501 10.82 13.97 -14.81
C MET A 501 12.18 13.40 -14.33
N TYR A 502 12.68 13.88 -13.19
CA TYR A 502 13.86 13.29 -12.53
C TYR A 502 13.70 11.80 -12.18
N TYR A 503 12.52 11.35 -11.75
CA TYR A 503 12.28 9.93 -11.43
C TYR A 503 12.46 8.99 -12.63
N SER A 504 12.28 9.49 -13.86
CA SER A 504 12.54 8.76 -15.10
C SER A 504 13.98 8.24 -15.21
N TYR A 505 14.94 8.81 -14.46
CA TYR A 505 16.32 8.34 -14.46
C TYR A 505 16.57 7.11 -13.58
N LEU A 506 15.62 6.72 -12.72
CA LEU A 506 15.77 5.57 -11.81
C LEU A 506 15.90 4.25 -12.59
N THR A 507 14.93 3.96 -13.47
CA THR A 507 15.01 2.82 -14.40
C THR A 507 14.41 3.18 -15.75
N VAL A 508 14.76 2.41 -16.79
CA VAL A 508 14.12 2.53 -18.11
C VAL A 508 12.61 2.31 -18.08
N ARG A 509 12.11 1.59 -17.08
CA ARG A 509 10.67 1.32 -16.88
C ARG A 509 9.98 2.54 -16.30
N GLU A 510 10.63 3.23 -15.35
CA GLU A 510 10.09 4.47 -14.79
C GLU A 510 10.05 5.61 -15.83
N ASP A 511 11.05 5.71 -16.72
CA ASP A 511 11.02 6.61 -17.88
C ASP A 511 9.80 6.34 -18.78
N TYR A 512 9.55 5.07 -19.06
CA TYR A 512 8.43 4.63 -19.89
C TYR A 512 7.08 4.95 -19.24
N ALA A 513 6.88 4.58 -17.98
CA ALA A 513 5.64 4.82 -17.25
C ALA A 513 5.33 6.32 -17.09
N THR A 514 6.33 7.11 -16.70
CA THR A 514 6.17 8.57 -16.50
C THR A 514 5.76 9.29 -17.79
N LEU A 515 6.25 8.86 -18.96
CA LEU A 515 5.85 9.44 -20.24
C LEU A 515 4.38 9.17 -20.55
N PHE A 516 3.91 7.95 -20.30
CA PHE A 516 2.52 7.57 -20.55
C PHE A 516 1.57 8.33 -19.64
N GLU A 517 1.85 8.31 -18.34
CA GLU A 517 0.89 8.79 -17.37
C GLU A 517 0.79 10.32 -17.35
N ARG A 518 1.90 11.05 -17.54
CA ARG A 518 1.85 12.51 -17.75
C ARG A 518 1.05 12.88 -18.99
N PHE A 519 1.14 12.08 -20.06
CA PHE A 519 0.35 12.29 -21.27
C PHE A 519 -1.14 12.09 -20.98
N MET A 520 -1.50 11.01 -20.31
CA MET A 520 -2.90 10.69 -20.02
C MET A 520 -3.53 11.70 -19.04
N MET A 521 -2.80 12.14 -18.03
CA MET A 521 -3.23 13.20 -17.10
C MET A 521 -3.49 14.53 -17.84
N ALA A 522 -2.58 14.93 -18.74
CA ALA A 522 -2.77 16.13 -19.55
C ALA A 522 -3.96 15.99 -20.52
N TYR A 523 -4.10 14.83 -21.17
CA TYR A 523 -5.15 14.58 -22.16
C TYR A 523 -6.55 14.49 -21.56
N ARG A 524 -6.73 13.68 -20.51
CA ARG A 524 -8.05 13.37 -19.95
C ARG A 524 -8.51 14.38 -18.92
N PHE A 525 -7.59 14.87 -18.10
CA PHE A 525 -7.93 15.73 -16.98
C PHE A 525 -7.56 17.19 -17.21
N GLY A 526 -6.82 17.50 -18.27
CA GLY A 526 -6.26 18.83 -18.46
C GLY A 526 -5.27 19.21 -17.36
N ALA A 527 -4.71 18.21 -16.65
CA ALA A 527 -3.77 18.41 -15.56
C ALA A 527 -2.35 18.49 -16.14
N GLU A 528 -1.75 19.67 -16.09
CA GLU A 528 -0.40 19.94 -16.59
C GLU A 528 0.64 19.52 -15.56
N ALA A 529 1.70 18.83 -15.98
CA ALA A 529 2.72 18.36 -15.06
C ALA A 529 3.87 19.37 -14.94
N ASP A 530 4.10 19.86 -13.73
CA ASP A 530 5.23 20.68 -13.34
C ASP A 530 6.43 19.80 -12.95
N THR A 531 7.65 20.25 -13.28
CA THR A 531 8.89 19.71 -12.72
C THR A 531 9.91 20.84 -12.56
N ALA A 532 10.69 20.81 -11.49
CA ALA A 532 11.70 21.83 -11.22
C ALA A 532 13.00 21.25 -10.64
N VAL A 533 14.01 22.10 -10.59
CA VAL A 533 15.25 21.92 -9.84
C VAL A 533 15.36 23.09 -8.87
N MET A 534 15.63 22.77 -7.61
CA MET A 534 15.77 23.72 -6.52
C MET A 534 16.94 23.32 -5.63
N LYS A 535 17.54 24.29 -4.95
CA LYS A 535 18.44 24.02 -3.84
C LYS A 535 17.68 23.45 -2.64
N VAL A 536 18.32 22.58 -1.84
CA VAL A 536 17.73 22.02 -0.60
C VAL A 536 17.13 23.07 0.32
N VAL A 537 16.04 22.69 1.00
CA VAL A 537 15.19 23.58 1.82
C VAL A 537 15.98 24.31 2.91
N SER A 538 16.95 23.64 3.55
CA SER A 538 17.80 24.25 4.58
C SER A 538 18.52 25.51 4.12
N ASP A 539 18.82 25.58 2.81
CA ASP A 539 19.53 26.67 2.17
C ASP A 539 18.63 27.48 1.20
N ASN A 540 17.35 27.14 1.12
CA ASN A 540 16.35 27.73 0.23
C ASN A 540 14.96 27.75 0.91
N PRO A 541 14.80 28.47 2.02
CA PRO A 541 13.56 28.48 2.78
C PRO A 541 12.37 29.00 1.96
N ASP A 542 12.61 29.91 1.01
CA ASP A 542 11.57 30.47 0.14
C ASP A 542 11.23 29.55 -1.07
N LEU A 543 11.86 28.38 -1.17
CA LEU A 543 11.65 27.38 -2.23
C LEU A 543 11.77 27.98 -3.64
N LEU A 544 12.81 28.80 -3.85
CA LEU A 544 13.06 29.46 -5.13
C LEU A 544 13.45 28.43 -6.21
N VAL A 545 12.81 28.54 -7.37
CA VAL A 545 13.06 27.68 -8.53
C VAL A 545 14.37 28.09 -9.22
N THR A 546 15.33 27.17 -9.32
CA THR A 546 16.56 27.37 -10.13
C THR A 546 16.20 27.25 -11.61
N TRP A 547 15.52 26.17 -11.97
CA TRP A 547 14.96 25.92 -13.31
C TRP A 547 13.70 25.06 -13.17
N GLY A 548 12.72 25.25 -14.06
CA GLY A 548 11.55 24.37 -14.11
C GLY A 548 10.75 24.51 -15.39
N GLN A 549 9.90 23.52 -15.66
CA GLN A 549 9.07 23.47 -16.84
C GLN A 549 7.72 22.81 -16.54
N ARG A 550 6.64 23.44 -17.02
CA ARG A 550 5.30 22.88 -17.08
C ARG A 550 5.08 22.18 -18.41
N SER A 551 4.35 21.07 -18.42
CA SER A 551 3.95 20.35 -19.64
C SER A 551 5.15 19.89 -20.48
N ARG A 552 6.24 19.46 -19.83
CA ARG A 552 7.50 19.03 -20.47
C ARG A 552 7.31 17.92 -21.51
N ILE A 553 6.30 17.07 -21.38
CA ILE A 553 5.95 16.04 -22.38
C ILE A 553 5.58 16.61 -23.77
N SER A 554 5.19 17.87 -23.83
CA SER A 554 4.89 18.60 -25.07
C SER A 554 6.11 19.34 -25.64
N ASP A 555 7.27 19.27 -24.98
CA ASP A 555 8.52 19.79 -25.53
C ASP A 555 8.90 18.98 -26.78
N ASN A 556 9.33 19.66 -27.85
CA ASN A 556 9.69 19.03 -29.11
C ASN A 556 10.70 17.89 -28.95
N LYS A 557 11.60 17.97 -27.96
CA LYS A 557 12.56 16.90 -27.64
C LYS A 557 11.90 15.60 -27.16
N LEU A 558 10.71 15.69 -26.55
CA LEU A 558 10.00 14.57 -25.93
C LEU A 558 8.84 14.05 -26.78
N THR A 559 8.23 14.88 -27.64
CA THR A 559 7.01 14.49 -28.39
C THR A 559 7.10 13.14 -29.11
N SER A 560 8.23 12.81 -29.74
CA SER A 560 8.40 11.51 -30.42
C SER A 560 8.49 10.34 -29.44
N ARG A 561 9.09 10.57 -28.27
CA ARG A 561 9.20 9.59 -27.18
C ARG A 561 7.80 9.30 -26.62
N THR A 562 7.08 10.35 -26.23
CA THR A 562 5.72 10.25 -25.68
C THR A 562 4.78 9.52 -26.63
N ARG A 563 4.78 9.89 -27.93
CA ARG A 563 3.96 9.19 -28.93
C ARG A 563 4.27 7.70 -29.03
N GLN A 564 5.55 7.33 -28.97
CA GLN A 564 5.92 5.91 -29.06
C GLN A 564 5.40 5.13 -27.85
N VAL A 565 5.62 5.64 -26.64
CA VAL A 565 5.16 5.01 -25.40
C VAL A 565 3.64 4.82 -25.42
N VAL A 566 2.91 5.89 -25.76
CA VAL A 566 1.44 5.88 -25.77
C VAL A 566 0.89 4.90 -26.80
N ARG A 567 1.47 4.82 -28.01
CA ARG A 567 1.03 3.83 -29.01
C ARG A 567 1.21 2.39 -28.54
N ASN A 568 2.30 2.11 -27.83
CA ASN A 568 2.59 0.77 -27.34
C ASN A 568 1.63 0.37 -26.21
N ILE A 569 1.44 1.24 -25.22
CA ILE A 569 0.58 0.95 -24.06
C ILE A 569 -0.90 0.98 -24.43
N TYR A 570 -1.33 1.98 -25.21
CA TYR A 570 -2.75 2.22 -25.48
C TYR A 570 -3.02 2.49 -26.98
N PRO A 571 -2.89 1.47 -27.85
CA PRO A 571 -2.93 1.62 -29.31
C PRO A 571 -4.27 2.11 -29.88
N SER A 572 -5.36 2.10 -29.10
CA SER A 572 -6.67 2.58 -29.55
C SER A 572 -6.83 4.09 -29.49
N ILE A 573 -5.92 4.83 -28.84
CA ILE A 573 -5.94 6.30 -28.87
C ILE A 573 -5.08 6.84 -30.02
N ASP A 574 -5.62 7.81 -30.76
CA ASP A 574 -4.89 8.48 -31.86
C ASP A 574 -3.95 9.54 -31.28
N VAL A 575 -2.80 9.08 -30.76
CA VAL A 575 -1.81 9.96 -30.14
C VAL A 575 -1.26 11.02 -31.09
N ASP A 576 -1.24 10.76 -32.40
CA ASP A 576 -0.78 11.74 -33.38
C ASP A 576 -1.75 12.90 -33.54
N ALA A 577 -3.06 12.64 -33.44
CA ALA A 577 -4.08 13.66 -33.41
C ALA A 577 -4.16 14.39 -32.05
N ILE A 578 -3.93 13.68 -30.94
CA ILE A 578 -4.07 14.22 -29.58
C ILE A 578 -2.85 15.03 -29.13
N GLN A 579 -1.62 14.57 -29.37
CA GLN A 579 -0.41 15.24 -28.88
C GLN A 579 -0.34 16.74 -29.24
N PRO A 580 -0.73 17.19 -30.46
CA PRO A 580 -0.73 18.61 -30.82
C PRO A 580 -1.81 19.44 -30.11
N THR A 581 -2.82 18.81 -29.48
CA THR A 581 -3.88 19.53 -28.74
C THR A 581 -3.53 19.73 -27.28
N LEU A 582 -2.47 19.09 -26.78
CA LEU A 582 -2.01 19.27 -25.40
C LEU A 582 -1.38 20.66 -25.22
N PRO A 583 -1.41 21.22 -23.99
CA PRO A 583 -0.72 22.47 -23.69
C PRO A 583 0.76 22.43 -24.07
N GLU A 584 1.26 23.54 -24.61
CA GLU A 584 2.67 23.70 -24.93
C GLU A 584 3.53 23.72 -23.66
N ALA A 585 4.78 23.25 -23.77
CA ALA A 585 5.71 23.30 -22.66
C ALA A 585 6.09 24.75 -22.32
N LYS A 586 5.97 25.14 -21.03
CA LYS A 586 6.25 26.50 -20.55
C LYS A 586 7.37 26.47 -19.52
N LEU A 587 8.30 27.41 -19.62
CA LEU A 587 9.32 27.58 -18.58
C LEU A 587 8.71 28.25 -17.36
N MET A 588 9.12 27.77 -16.19
CA MET A 588 8.90 28.45 -14.92
C MET A 588 9.76 29.72 -14.81
N VAL A 589 9.34 30.64 -13.95
CA VAL A 589 10.09 31.85 -13.63
C VAL A 589 11.19 31.49 -12.63
N SER A 590 12.43 31.47 -13.11
CA SER A 590 13.62 31.27 -12.26
C SER A 590 13.71 32.39 -11.21
N GLY A 591 14.01 32.02 -9.97
CA GLY A 591 14.06 32.91 -8.81
C GLY A 591 12.69 33.28 -8.22
N ALA A 592 11.58 32.84 -8.82
CA ALA A 592 10.28 32.84 -8.14
C ALA A 592 10.13 31.56 -7.31
N SER A 593 9.34 31.62 -6.25
CA SER A 593 9.04 30.46 -5.40
C SER A 593 8.26 29.40 -6.16
N TRP A 594 8.29 28.16 -5.66
CA TRP A 594 7.47 27.06 -6.18
C TRP A 594 5.98 27.41 -6.24
N GLN A 595 5.48 28.11 -5.21
CA GLN A 595 4.07 28.52 -5.13
C GLN A 595 3.73 29.60 -6.15
N GLU A 596 4.57 30.63 -6.31
CA GLU A 596 4.36 31.67 -7.32
C GLU A 596 4.34 31.10 -8.75
N ASN A 597 5.05 30.00 -8.99
CA ASN A 597 5.04 29.29 -10.27
C ASN A 597 3.77 28.46 -10.53
N LEU A 598 2.77 28.44 -9.64
CA LEU A 598 1.45 27.86 -9.96
C LEU A 598 0.79 28.61 -11.12
N MET A 599 0.93 29.94 -11.11
CA MET A 599 0.39 30.84 -12.12
C MET A 599 1.51 31.39 -13.00
N LEU A 600 1.69 30.79 -14.18
CA LEU A 600 2.76 31.23 -15.10
C LEU A 600 2.38 32.51 -15.85
N PRO A 601 3.36 33.33 -16.27
CA PRO A 601 3.09 34.56 -17.00
C PRO A 601 2.20 34.34 -18.23
N GLY A 602 1.07 35.03 -18.28
CA GLY A 602 0.09 34.94 -19.37
C GLY A 602 -1.09 34.00 -19.10
N GLU A 603 -1.08 33.25 -18.00
CA GLU A 603 -2.22 32.46 -17.54
C GLU A 603 -3.25 33.33 -16.79
N ARG A 604 -4.54 33.00 -16.93
CA ARG A 604 -5.62 33.64 -16.18
C ARG A 604 -6.04 32.69 -15.06
N ALA A 605 -6.21 33.22 -13.85
CA ALA A 605 -6.71 32.43 -12.73
C ALA A 605 -8.08 31.84 -13.08
N GLY A 606 -8.24 30.53 -12.85
CA GLY A 606 -9.55 29.90 -12.81
C GLY A 606 -10.39 30.50 -11.67
N LYS A 607 -11.71 30.27 -11.67
CA LYS A 607 -12.52 30.57 -10.49
C LYS A 607 -12.07 29.62 -9.39
N SER A 608 -11.47 30.15 -8.31
CA SER A 608 -11.10 29.32 -7.17
C SER A 608 -12.34 28.60 -6.62
N SER A 609 -12.29 27.27 -6.54
CA SER A 609 -13.12 26.56 -5.57
C SER A 609 -12.54 26.93 -4.22
N GLY A 610 -13.32 27.57 -3.34
CA GLY A 610 -12.85 28.10 -2.05
C GLY A 610 -12.41 27.01 -1.07
N MET A 611 -11.34 26.27 -1.39
CA MET A 611 -10.58 25.45 -0.48
C MET A 611 -9.54 26.32 0.21
N VAL A 612 -9.37 26.05 1.50
CA VAL A 612 -8.60 26.85 2.45
C VAL A 612 -7.15 26.93 1.99
N ASP A 613 -6.61 28.15 1.94
CA ASP A 613 -5.18 28.43 1.92
C ASP A 613 -4.51 27.58 3.03
N ALA A 614 -3.85 26.49 2.65
CA ALA A 614 -2.93 25.79 3.53
C ALA A 614 -1.70 26.69 3.69
N LYS A 615 -1.83 27.76 4.49
CA LYS A 615 -0.69 28.42 5.09
C LYS A 615 -0.13 27.46 6.12
N ASP A 616 0.78 26.59 5.71
CA ASP A 616 1.67 25.96 6.67
C ASP A 616 2.96 26.80 6.77
N PRO A 617 3.29 27.38 7.93
CA PRO A 617 4.56 28.04 8.14
C PRO A 617 5.68 27.03 7.99
N LEU A 618 6.71 27.39 7.21
CA LEU A 618 7.99 26.69 7.16
C LEU A 618 8.61 26.63 8.57
N SER A 619 8.31 25.61 9.36
CA SER A 619 9.03 25.35 10.61
C SER A 619 10.18 24.38 10.33
N GLN A 620 11.40 24.90 10.47
CA GLN A 620 12.62 24.14 10.75
C GLN A 620 13.24 23.27 9.63
N GLY A 621 13.30 23.77 8.39
CA GLY A 621 14.19 23.17 7.37
C GLY A 621 13.79 21.76 6.93
N VAL A 622 12.57 21.33 7.26
CA VAL A 622 11.90 20.14 6.73
C VAL A 622 11.14 20.53 5.46
N MET A 623 11.15 19.66 4.44
CA MET A 623 10.30 19.82 3.26
C MET A 623 8.84 19.95 3.73
N PRO A 624 8.05 20.93 3.24
CA PRO A 624 6.64 21.03 3.61
C PRO A 624 5.90 19.71 3.36
N ASP A 625 4.89 19.36 4.15
CA ASP A 625 4.10 18.13 3.98
C ASP A 625 3.54 17.99 2.56
N TYR A 626 3.14 19.11 1.95
CA TYR A 626 2.69 19.12 0.57
C TYR A 626 3.78 18.73 -0.43
N MET A 627 5.06 18.87 -0.08
CA MET A 627 6.23 18.48 -0.89
C MET A 627 6.69 17.03 -0.65
N LEU A 628 6.38 16.46 0.52
CA LEU A 628 6.65 15.04 0.82
C LEU A 628 5.85 14.11 -0.09
N HIS A 629 4.67 14.54 -0.55
CA HIS A 629 3.83 13.83 -1.52
C HIS A 629 4.32 13.92 -2.98
N TYR A 630 5.36 14.73 -3.24
CA TYR A 630 5.97 14.91 -4.56
C TYR A 630 7.34 14.23 -4.70
N GLN A 631 7.59 13.19 -3.91
CA GLN A 631 8.67 12.26 -4.18
C GLN A 631 8.07 11.00 -4.76
N HIS A 632 8.42 10.69 -6.01
CA HIS A 632 8.40 9.30 -6.39
C HIS A 632 9.46 8.58 -5.58
N GLN A 633 9.11 7.42 -5.07
CA GLN A 633 10.02 6.66 -4.24
C GLN A 633 10.25 5.31 -4.94
N GLY A 634 11.49 4.82 -5.03
CA GLY A 634 11.84 3.61 -5.79
C GLY A 634 11.38 2.32 -5.11
N ARG A 635 10.78 1.40 -5.87
CA ARG A 635 10.09 0.15 -5.44
C ARG A 635 10.64 -0.51 -4.15
N PRO A 636 9.78 -1.13 -3.31
CA PRO A 636 10.26 -1.95 -2.19
C PRO A 636 11.31 -2.96 -2.66
N GLU A 637 12.34 -3.20 -1.84
CA GLU A 637 13.29 -4.30 -2.07
C GLU A 637 12.57 -5.65 -1.91
N LEU A 638 11.87 -6.03 -2.97
CA LEU A 638 11.33 -7.38 -3.11
C LEU A 638 12.47 -8.26 -3.62
N LYS A 639 12.63 -9.44 -3.01
CA LYS A 639 13.74 -10.35 -3.34
C LYS A 639 13.80 -10.56 -4.85
N SER A 640 14.85 -10.04 -5.49
CA SER A 640 15.14 -10.39 -6.88
C SER A 640 15.57 -11.86 -6.88
N LYS A 641 14.67 -12.75 -7.33
CA LYS A 641 15.16 -13.96 -7.98
C LYS A 641 15.50 -13.53 -9.41
N ASP A 642 16.74 -13.06 -9.51
CA ASP A 642 17.50 -12.52 -10.65
C ASP A 642 17.34 -11.02 -10.97
#